data_AF-A0A2V8FAW5-F1
#
_entry.id   AF-A0A2V8FAW5-F1
#
_cell.length_a   1.000
_cell.length_b   1.000
_cell.length_c   1.000
_cell.angle_alpha   90.00
_cell.angle_beta   90.00
_cell.angle_gamma   90.00
#
_symmetry.space_group_name_H-M   'P 1'
#
loop_
_entity.id
_entity.type
_entity.pdbx_description
1 polymer ?
#
loop_
_entity_poly.entity_id
_entity_poly.type
_entity_poly.pdbx_seq_one_letter_code
_entity_poly.pdbx_strand_id
1 'polypeptide(L)'
;MRIASIMFSTAVALVAASIAIVPGTLVAESVRCDLSDYKAAPGLTAGLEQDLLAVSWNGQAGSELRARYAIDGGQPIVRDFSIRKTGGQWSVLGRDLTPEYRVTTGVRRMTEQQAQPLRDAGVELTPAVIEKNRWYAFWDAPLVMPDGPEMAAVQAQRRGQTAPPAARVLGGPRSPADIRHANASFHATSCSVKTDGATIEVAFPGLSMGIFSGTLRFTAYRGANLLRMDAVASTSEPWVAYKYEAGLKGLSTDLTPRVTWHDTGGHVQHYAFGGVNNETIVPVKAAGRVVVAEGKAGSIAAFPPPHTFFFTREVDTNLGYVWYRKDAADRFGIGIRQADREENPQYVENFALFNAPPGTKQRMGVYFLANVAAAEPTRDAVLAYTHGDTFNAVPGYKTMVNHFHLRFTERVRASGSFDTPMQDLAAMKALGLNIVGLSDFHGDMHPNDPGPLRFKDAKDYAEASRRASDKDFLVTPWEEPSAYFGGHYNILFPKNVYWSKVRQAGQPFTEKDPVYGTVYHTGSTDDVQKMLDAENGYWYHAHPRTKGTTGYPDLIFDKAWTKNDRYLGVAFKPGMGMDLSEQRLCEWRCFDATDTMNNQYASSGLRPKYIIADIDTYQKGPEDDLYANFPVNYLKIDRVPGPDADWSPVLAALRNGEFFVSTGEILIKSYKVEGAGNQRTIAADVDWTFPLSFVEVVWGDGKKIDRQIIPATELAPFGTKHFAIPFDATGKAWVRFAVWDSAGNGGFVQPVWLKPVTTTTSAGR
;
A
#
# COMPACT_ATOMS: atom_id res chain seq x y z
N MET A 1 -43.86 73.34 -56.66
CA MET A 1 -43.09 73.56 -55.42
C MET A 1 -41.76 72.84 -55.60
N ARG A 2 -40.83 73.46 -56.34
CA ARG A 2 -39.72 74.35 -55.91
C ARG A 2 -38.50 73.58 -55.37
N ILE A 3 -37.47 73.58 -56.22
CA ILE A 3 -36.06 73.93 -55.98
C ILE A 3 -35.04 72.82 -56.24
N ALA A 4 -34.13 73.19 -57.15
CA ALA A 4 -32.94 72.53 -57.65
C ALA A 4 -31.78 72.56 -56.63
N SER A 5 -30.78 71.69 -56.82
CA SER A 5 -29.47 72.10 -57.35
C SER A 5 -28.37 71.05 -57.11
N ILE A 6 -27.63 70.85 -58.19
CA ILE A 6 -26.31 70.23 -58.42
C ILE A 6 -25.30 70.46 -57.28
N MET A 7 -24.47 69.45 -56.95
CA MET A 7 -23.00 69.64 -56.75
C MET A 7 -22.21 68.32 -56.66
N PHE A 8 -21.15 68.27 -57.48
CA PHE A 8 -19.81 67.70 -57.33
C PHE A 8 -19.56 66.48 -56.43
N SER A 9 -18.92 65.44 -57.01
CA SER A 9 -18.12 64.47 -56.25
C SER A 9 -16.72 64.37 -56.85
N THR A 10 -15.77 64.90 -56.08
CA THR A 10 -14.32 64.84 -56.25
C THR A 10 -13.81 63.44 -55.93
N ALA A 11 -12.93 62.94 -56.78
CA ALA A 11 -12.21 61.69 -56.57
C ALA A 11 -11.18 61.81 -55.44
N VAL A 12 -11.18 60.85 -54.52
CA VAL A 12 -10.09 60.60 -53.57
C VAL A 12 -9.55 59.20 -53.84
N ALA A 13 -8.32 59.13 -54.33
CA ALA A 13 -7.59 57.88 -54.51
C ALA A 13 -7.00 57.45 -53.16
N LEU A 14 -7.51 56.34 -52.60
CA LEU A 14 -6.84 55.63 -51.51
C LEU A 14 -5.87 54.60 -52.09
N VAL A 15 -4.58 54.78 -51.82
CA VAL A 15 -3.52 53.80 -52.09
C VAL A 15 -3.62 52.70 -51.04
N ALA A 16 -4.04 51.50 -51.44
CA ALA A 16 -4.02 50.31 -50.61
C ALA A 16 -2.61 49.68 -50.64
N ALA A 17 -1.83 49.90 -49.58
CA ALA A 17 -0.59 49.15 -49.35
C ALA A 17 -0.94 47.72 -48.88
N SER A 18 -0.70 46.74 -49.74
CA SER A 18 -0.89 45.32 -49.44
C SER A 18 0.31 44.82 -48.62
N ILE A 19 0.15 44.71 -47.30
CA ILE A 19 1.13 44.03 -46.44
C ILE A 19 0.89 42.52 -46.59
N ALA A 20 1.79 41.85 -47.31
CA ALA A 20 1.83 40.40 -47.35
C ALA A 20 2.31 39.87 -45.99
N ILE A 21 1.38 39.32 -45.20
CA ILE A 21 1.70 38.56 -43.99
C ILE A 21 2.19 37.20 -44.46
N VAL A 22 3.50 36.99 -44.39
CA VAL A 22 4.11 35.66 -44.55
C VAL A 22 3.72 34.84 -43.32
N PRO A 23 3.12 33.65 -43.44
CA PRO A 23 2.88 32.79 -42.30
C PRO A 23 4.24 32.35 -41.75
N GLY A 24 4.56 32.74 -40.53
CA GLY A 24 5.71 32.19 -39.82
C GLY A 24 5.52 30.69 -39.67
N THR A 25 6.36 29.89 -40.33
CA THR A 25 6.50 28.48 -40.02
C THR A 25 6.97 28.37 -38.57
N LEU A 26 6.07 27.97 -37.68
CA LEU A 26 6.44 27.51 -36.34
C LEU A 26 7.33 26.27 -36.53
N VAL A 27 8.64 26.47 -36.46
CA VAL A 27 9.61 25.39 -36.37
C VAL A 27 9.41 24.78 -34.99
N ALA A 28 8.96 23.53 -34.92
CA ALA A 28 8.92 22.80 -33.67
C ALA A 28 10.34 22.80 -33.07
N GLU A 29 10.49 23.29 -31.85
CA GLU A 29 11.79 23.37 -31.20
C GLU A 29 12.29 21.92 -30.97
N SER A 30 13.48 21.61 -31.50
CA SER A 30 14.05 20.26 -31.39
C SER A 30 14.14 19.84 -29.93
N VAL A 31 13.61 18.66 -29.56
CA VAL A 31 13.73 18.21 -28.17
C VAL A 31 15.21 18.04 -27.83
N ARG A 32 15.69 18.80 -26.84
CA ARG A 32 17.07 18.71 -26.36
C ARG A 32 17.11 17.73 -25.20
N CYS A 33 17.81 16.63 -25.35
CA CYS A 33 17.92 15.63 -24.28
C CYS A 33 19.38 15.32 -23.97
N ASP A 34 19.72 15.37 -22.68
CA ASP A 34 21.01 14.90 -22.17
C ASP A 34 21.03 13.36 -22.13
N LEU A 35 21.98 12.77 -22.85
CA LEU A 35 22.18 11.33 -22.97
C LEU A 35 23.47 10.88 -22.23
N SER A 36 24.09 11.73 -21.41
CA SER A 36 25.36 11.44 -20.74
C SER A 36 25.31 10.22 -19.82
N ASP A 37 24.18 10.01 -19.14
CA ASP A 37 23.92 8.83 -18.28
C ASP A 37 23.20 7.69 -19.00
N TYR A 38 22.94 7.83 -20.30
CA TYR A 38 22.35 6.78 -21.12
C TYR A 38 23.42 5.81 -21.60
N LYS A 39 23.14 4.51 -21.42
CA LYS A 39 23.93 3.41 -21.94
C LYS A 39 23.02 2.53 -22.77
N ALA A 40 23.31 2.43 -24.08
CA ALA A 40 22.57 1.55 -24.97
C ALA A 40 22.74 0.08 -24.53
N ALA A 41 21.64 -0.68 -24.56
CA ALA A 41 21.66 -2.11 -24.31
C ALA A 41 20.80 -2.84 -25.34
N PRO A 42 21.08 -4.12 -25.65
CA PRO A 42 20.22 -4.91 -26.50
C PRO A 42 18.78 -4.93 -25.99
N GLY A 43 17.83 -4.61 -26.88
CA GLY A 43 16.40 -4.55 -26.57
C GLY A 43 16.00 -3.40 -25.64
N LEU A 44 16.85 -2.38 -25.48
CA LEU A 44 16.57 -1.19 -24.67
C LEU A 44 17.43 -0.01 -25.16
N THR A 45 16.84 0.86 -25.97
CA THR A 45 17.56 1.92 -26.68
C THR A 45 16.82 3.25 -26.61
N ALA A 46 17.59 4.33 -26.51
CA ALA A 46 17.12 5.70 -26.68
C ALA A 46 17.95 6.43 -27.75
N GLY A 47 17.32 7.32 -28.51
CA GLY A 47 17.99 8.13 -29.53
C GLY A 47 17.13 9.31 -29.99
N LEU A 48 17.78 10.37 -30.47
CA LEU A 48 17.09 11.50 -31.09
C LEU A 48 16.79 11.19 -32.56
N GLU A 49 15.52 11.20 -32.94
CA GLU A 49 15.02 10.92 -34.28
C GLU A 49 14.04 12.03 -34.70
N GLN A 50 14.36 12.78 -35.76
CA GLN A 50 13.46 13.82 -36.31
C GLN A 50 12.93 14.78 -35.22
N ASP A 51 13.84 15.33 -34.41
CA ASP A 51 13.52 16.26 -33.32
C ASP A 51 12.73 15.67 -32.13
N LEU A 52 12.55 14.34 -32.10
CA LEU A 52 11.91 13.59 -31.01
C LEU A 52 12.92 12.71 -30.28
N LEU A 53 12.72 12.49 -28.99
CA LEU A 53 13.43 11.42 -28.28
C LEU A 53 12.65 10.12 -28.45
N ALA A 54 13.20 9.17 -29.19
CA ALA A 54 12.65 7.83 -29.32
C ALA A 54 13.26 6.89 -28.27
N VAL A 55 12.41 6.25 -27.45
CA VAL A 55 12.79 5.16 -26.55
C VAL A 55 12.09 3.89 -27.02
N SER A 56 12.85 2.84 -27.30
CA SER A 56 12.35 1.54 -27.73
C SER A 56 12.85 0.45 -26.79
N TRP A 57 11.99 -0.51 -26.47
CA TRP A 57 12.36 -1.65 -25.63
C TRP A 57 11.64 -2.93 -26.03
N ASN A 58 12.28 -4.06 -25.75
CA ASN A 58 11.67 -5.37 -25.86
C ASN A 58 10.74 -5.58 -24.67
N GLY A 59 9.49 -5.92 -24.95
CA GLY A 59 8.48 -6.23 -23.96
C GLY A 59 8.29 -7.74 -23.74
N GLN A 60 7.08 -8.11 -23.35
CA GLN A 60 6.66 -9.49 -23.07
C GLN A 60 6.12 -10.17 -24.32
N ALA A 61 6.16 -11.51 -24.31
CA ALA A 61 5.57 -12.35 -25.35
C ALA A 61 6.02 -11.96 -26.79
N GLY A 62 7.29 -11.58 -26.96
CA GLY A 62 7.83 -11.15 -28.25
C GLY A 62 7.27 -9.81 -28.75
N SER A 63 6.84 -8.93 -27.84
CA SER A 63 6.45 -7.56 -28.17
C SER A 63 7.66 -6.64 -28.20
N GLU A 64 7.60 -5.60 -29.02
CA GLU A 64 8.50 -4.44 -28.98
C GLU A 64 7.66 -3.18 -28.84
N LEU A 65 8.09 -2.29 -27.96
CA LEU A 65 7.40 -1.07 -27.63
C LEU A 65 8.28 0.12 -27.99
N ARG A 66 7.63 1.24 -28.34
CA ARG A 66 8.29 2.52 -28.57
C ARG A 66 7.43 3.66 -28.04
N ALA A 67 8.06 4.55 -27.28
CA ALA A 67 7.52 5.85 -26.95
C ALA A 67 8.41 6.93 -27.58
N ARG A 68 7.83 7.85 -28.34
CA ARG A 68 8.54 9.04 -28.82
C ARG A 68 8.07 10.26 -28.04
N TYR A 69 9.00 11.00 -27.47
CA TYR A 69 8.72 12.16 -26.63
C TYR A 69 9.07 13.46 -27.34
N ALA A 70 8.29 14.50 -27.04
CA ALA A 70 8.55 15.88 -27.44
C ALA A 70 8.25 16.84 -26.28
N ILE A 71 8.63 18.10 -26.46
CA ILE A 71 8.22 19.22 -25.61
C ILE A 71 7.44 20.18 -26.52
N ASP A 72 6.18 20.47 -26.16
CA ASP A 72 5.32 21.41 -26.89
C ASP A 72 4.99 22.60 -25.97
N GLY A 73 5.55 23.78 -26.26
CA GLY A 73 5.33 24.97 -25.43
C GLY A 73 5.69 24.81 -23.93
N GLY A 74 6.67 23.95 -23.62
CA GLY A 74 7.06 23.60 -22.24
C GLY A 74 6.39 22.34 -21.68
N GLN A 75 5.37 21.80 -22.35
CA GLN A 75 4.65 20.60 -21.97
C GLN A 75 5.33 19.34 -22.55
N PRO A 76 5.84 18.41 -21.72
CA PRO A 76 6.23 17.10 -22.20
C PRO A 76 5.01 16.36 -22.75
N ILE A 77 5.16 15.73 -23.91
CA ILE A 77 4.12 14.91 -24.55
C ILE A 77 4.71 13.58 -25.04
N VAL A 78 3.87 12.54 -25.08
CA VAL A 78 4.16 11.30 -25.78
C VAL A 78 3.60 11.42 -27.20
N ARG A 79 4.45 11.79 -28.15
CA ARG A 79 4.08 12.04 -29.56
C ARG A 79 3.45 10.80 -30.19
N ASP A 80 3.99 9.63 -29.91
CA ASP A 80 3.34 8.35 -30.16
C ASP A 80 3.77 7.30 -29.14
N PHE A 81 2.79 6.49 -28.75
CA PHE A 81 3.02 5.25 -28.03
C PHE A 81 2.63 4.10 -28.94
N SER A 82 3.63 3.29 -29.30
CA SER A 82 3.54 2.28 -30.35
C SER A 82 3.97 0.91 -29.85
N ILE A 83 3.38 -0.13 -30.43
CA ILE A 83 3.73 -1.53 -30.15
C ILE A 83 3.77 -2.33 -31.45
N ARG A 84 4.55 -3.41 -31.48
CA ARG A 84 4.48 -4.45 -32.51
C ARG A 84 4.84 -5.81 -31.91
N LYS A 85 4.52 -6.88 -32.64
CA LYS A 85 5.24 -8.15 -32.47
C LYS A 85 6.62 -8.02 -33.10
N THR A 86 7.63 -8.71 -32.57
CA THR A 86 9.00 -8.73 -33.11
C THR A 86 8.98 -9.04 -34.61
N GLY A 87 9.66 -8.19 -35.38
CA GLY A 87 9.69 -8.26 -36.86
C GLY A 87 8.41 -7.79 -37.57
N GLY A 88 7.36 -7.42 -36.85
CA GLY A 88 6.11 -6.92 -37.39
C GLY A 88 6.09 -5.42 -37.71
N GLN A 89 4.93 -4.95 -38.15
CA GLN A 89 4.66 -3.52 -38.39
C GLN A 89 4.33 -2.79 -37.08
N TRP A 90 4.83 -1.57 -36.94
CA TRP A 90 4.50 -0.70 -35.80
C TRP A 90 3.03 -0.29 -35.84
N SER A 91 2.33 -0.52 -34.73
CA SER A 91 0.97 -0.06 -34.50
C SER A 91 0.99 1.07 -33.49
N VAL A 92 0.43 2.22 -33.85
CA VAL A 92 0.30 3.36 -32.94
C VAL A 92 -0.97 3.20 -32.14
N LEU A 93 -0.85 3.17 -30.82
CA LEU A 93 -1.99 3.03 -29.89
C LEU A 93 -2.48 4.38 -29.36
N GLY A 94 -1.60 5.39 -29.32
CA GLY A 94 -1.94 6.75 -28.97
C GLY A 94 -1.00 7.76 -29.62
N ARG A 95 -1.49 8.97 -29.87
CA ARG A 95 -0.76 10.09 -30.47
C ARG A 95 -0.97 11.35 -29.66
N ASP A 96 0.07 12.16 -29.56
CA ASP A 96 0.03 13.47 -28.88
C ASP A 96 -0.54 13.38 -27.46
N LEU A 97 -0.19 12.30 -26.74
CA LEU A 97 -0.72 12.05 -25.40
C LEU A 97 -0.07 13.01 -24.42
N THR A 98 -0.91 13.69 -23.63
CA THR A 98 -0.47 14.69 -22.67
C THR A 98 -0.58 14.14 -21.25
N PRO A 99 0.51 14.10 -20.47
CA PRO A 99 0.49 13.82 -19.03
C PRO A 99 -0.43 14.78 -18.27
N GLU A 100 -1.27 14.22 -17.41
CA GLU A 100 -2.06 15.00 -16.45
C GLU A 100 -1.81 14.50 -15.03
N TYR A 101 -1.59 15.44 -14.12
CA TYR A 101 -1.58 15.20 -12.69
C TYR A 101 -2.47 16.22 -11.98
N ARG A 102 -3.15 15.76 -10.93
CA ARG A 102 -3.86 16.63 -9.97
C ARG A 102 -3.43 16.24 -8.58
N VAL A 103 -3.22 17.22 -7.72
CA VAL A 103 -2.98 17.00 -6.30
C VAL A 103 -3.97 17.80 -5.49
N THR A 104 -4.45 17.18 -4.42
CA THR A 104 -5.15 17.87 -3.35
C THR A 104 -4.33 17.73 -2.08
N THR A 105 -4.02 18.85 -1.44
CA THR A 105 -3.24 18.90 -0.19
C THR A 105 -4.10 19.38 0.96
N GLY A 106 -3.86 18.83 2.15
CA GLY A 106 -4.36 19.31 3.43
C GLY A 106 -3.24 19.42 4.47
N VAL A 107 -3.60 19.85 5.69
CA VAL A 107 -2.65 20.02 6.81
C VAL A 107 -2.86 18.94 7.86
N ARG A 108 -1.78 18.20 8.15
CA ARG A 108 -1.71 17.13 9.15
C ARG A 108 -2.00 17.63 10.55
N ARG A 109 -2.76 16.84 11.29
CA ARG A 109 -3.00 17.04 12.72
C ARG A 109 -2.83 15.72 13.47
N MET A 110 -2.40 15.84 14.72
CA MET A 110 -2.38 14.68 15.62
C MET A 110 -3.78 14.46 16.16
N THR A 111 -4.15 13.21 16.41
CA THR A 111 -5.48 12.85 16.95
C THR A 111 -5.42 12.52 18.44
N GLU A 112 -6.55 12.62 19.15
CA GLU A 112 -6.62 12.17 20.55
C GLU A 112 -6.31 10.68 20.69
N GLN A 113 -6.64 9.86 19.68
CA GLN A 113 -6.30 8.44 19.68
C GLN A 113 -4.78 8.21 19.73
N GLN A 114 -3.98 9.08 19.13
CA GLN A 114 -2.52 9.04 19.25
C GLN A 114 -2.02 9.66 20.56
N ALA A 115 -2.75 10.63 21.11
CA ALA A 115 -2.34 11.35 22.31
C ALA A 115 -2.61 10.57 23.59
N GLN A 116 -3.73 9.84 23.66
CA GLN A 116 -4.12 9.05 24.81
C GLN A 116 -3.03 8.04 25.25
N PRO A 117 -2.47 7.18 24.38
CA PRO A 117 -1.43 6.22 24.80
C PRO A 117 -0.15 6.90 25.31
N LEU A 118 0.16 8.11 24.84
CA LEU A 118 1.27 8.91 25.35
C LEU A 118 0.96 9.49 26.74
N ARG A 119 -0.25 10.02 26.95
CA ARG A 119 -0.71 10.51 28.27
C ARG A 119 -0.72 9.38 29.30
N ASP A 120 -1.23 8.21 28.92
CA ASP A 120 -1.27 7.02 29.78
C ASP A 120 0.13 6.56 30.18
N ALA A 121 1.12 6.78 29.31
CA ALA A 121 2.53 6.53 29.58
C ALA A 121 3.22 7.68 30.37
N GLY A 122 2.50 8.74 30.75
CA GLY A 122 3.05 9.91 31.43
C GLY A 122 3.89 10.83 30.54
N VAL A 123 3.81 10.70 29.22
CA VAL A 123 4.51 11.59 28.28
C VAL A 123 3.76 12.91 28.16
N GLU A 124 4.45 14.01 28.45
CA GLU A 124 3.90 15.36 28.25
C GLU A 124 3.74 15.67 26.75
N LEU A 125 2.55 16.12 26.35
CA LEU A 125 2.23 16.49 24.96
C LEU A 125 2.77 17.88 24.60
N THR A 126 4.08 18.04 24.64
CA THR A 126 4.77 19.27 24.20
C THR A 126 4.59 19.49 22.69
N PRO A 127 4.80 20.72 22.17
CA PRO A 127 4.75 20.99 20.73
C PRO A 127 5.62 20.04 19.90
N ALA A 128 6.85 19.72 20.35
CA ALA A 128 7.75 18.80 19.66
C ALA A 128 7.19 17.36 19.59
N VAL A 129 6.52 16.88 20.64
CA VAL A 129 5.84 15.57 20.63
C VAL A 129 4.70 15.57 19.62
N ILE A 130 3.91 16.64 19.57
CA ILE A 130 2.80 16.75 18.62
C ILE A 130 3.32 16.83 17.17
N GLU A 131 4.37 17.61 16.91
CA GLU A 131 5.00 17.76 15.60
C GLU A 131 5.59 16.44 15.09
N LYS A 132 6.21 15.65 15.97
CA LYS A 132 6.71 14.32 15.64
C LYS A 132 5.58 13.36 15.26
N ASN A 133 4.52 13.31 16.06
CA ASN A 133 3.51 12.25 15.95
C ASN A 133 2.41 12.55 14.91
N ARG A 134 2.16 13.82 14.55
CA ARG A 134 1.14 14.16 13.52
C ARG A 134 1.46 13.62 12.13
N TRP A 135 2.73 13.30 11.83
CA TRP A 135 3.11 12.62 10.58
C TRP A 135 2.57 11.20 10.51
N TYR A 136 2.26 10.56 11.64
CA TYR A 136 1.81 9.17 11.67
C TYR A 136 0.34 9.07 12.07
N ALA A 137 -0.45 10.11 11.78
CA ALA A 137 -1.87 10.12 12.05
C ALA A 137 -2.63 9.13 11.17
N PHE A 138 -3.55 8.39 11.78
CA PHE A 138 -4.42 7.41 11.10
C PHE A 138 -5.85 7.93 10.99
N TRP A 139 -6.38 8.52 12.07
CA TRP A 139 -7.72 9.13 12.15
C TRP A 139 -7.70 10.65 11.92
N ASP A 140 -6.92 11.10 10.93
CA ASP A 140 -6.89 12.51 10.51
C ASP A 140 -7.31 12.61 9.04
N ALA A 141 -8.57 12.94 8.76
CA ALA A 141 -9.06 13.24 7.42
C ALA A 141 -8.88 14.73 7.09
N PRO A 142 -7.80 15.15 6.39
CA PRO A 142 -7.42 16.56 6.29
C PRO A 142 -8.30 17.35 5.31
N LEU A 143 -9.07 16.64 4.47
CA LEU A 143 -9.98 17.20 3.47
C LEU A 143 -11.43 17.27 3.96
N VAL A 144 -11.71 16.81 5.18
CA VAL A 144 -13.06 16.80 5.77
C VAL A 144 -13.21 17.96 6.75
N MET A 145 -14.16 18.84 6.45
CA MET A 145 -14.49 19.98 7.29
C MET A 145 -15.38 19.56 8.46
N PRO A 146 -15.11 20.01 9.70
CA PRO A 146 -15.91 19.65 10.89
C PRO A 146 -17.40 20.00 10.79
N ASP A 147 -17.72 21.07 10.08
CA ASP A 147 -19.07 21.58 9.79
C ASP A 147 -19.55 21.23 8.37
N GLY A 148 -18.81 20.37 7.67
CA GLY A 148 -19.13 19.90 6.32
C GLY A 148 -20.29 18.91 6.27
N PRO A 149 -20.88 18.69 5.08
CA PRO A 149 -22.01 17.79 4.90
C PRO A 149 -21.69 16.34 5.25
N GLU A 150 -20.43 15.92 5.12
CA GLU A 150 -19.98 14.58 5.48
C GLU A 150 -20.10 14.36 6.99
N MET A 151 -19.63 15.33 7.79
CA MET A 151 -19.74 15.28 9.24
C MET A 151 -21.19 15.40 9.72
N ALA A 152 -22.04 16.14 9.00
CA ALA A 152 -23.48 16.15 9.26
C ALA A 152 -24.12 14.77 9.05
N ALA A 153 -23.72 14.04 8.00
CA ALA A 153 -24.19 12.67 7.76
C ALA A 153 -23.73 11.69 8.85
N VAL A 154 -22.46 11.81 9.29
CA VAL A 154 -21.93 11.04 10.44
C VAL A 154 -22.77 11.29 11.70
N GLN A 155 -23.06 12.56 12.02
CA GLN A 155 -23.85 12.94 13.19
C GLN A 155 -25.30 12.43 13.12
N ALA A 156 -25.89 12.39 11.92
CA ALA A 156 -27.23 11.86 11.72
C ALA A 156 -27.30 10.34 11.99
N GLN A 157 -26.31 9.56 11.52
CA GLN A 157 -26.23 8.13 11.80
C GLN A 157 -25.94 7.80 13.27
N ARG A 158 -25.19 8.65 13.98
CA ARG A 158 -24.84 8.47 15.39
C ARG A 158 -26.04 8.60 16.37
N ARG A 159 -27.22 9.05 15.93
CA ARG A 159 -28.42 9.12 16.79
C ARG A 159 -28.93 7.71 17.14
N GLY A 160 -28.35 7.11 18.19
CA GLY A 160 -28.80 5.84 18.78
C GLY A 160 -27.81 4.67 18.80
N GLN A 161 -26.52 4.86 18.46
CA GLN A 161 -25.51 3.79 18.43
C GLN A 161 -24.40 3.99 19.48
N THR A 162 -23.88 2.91 20.09
CA THR A 162 -22.66 2.89 20.92
C THR A 162 -21.42 2.85 20.00
N ALA A 163 -20.45 3.74 20.26
CA ALA A 163 -19.54 4.35 19.29
C ALA A 163 -18.26 3.53 18.95
N PRO A 164 -17.30 4.12 18.18
CA PRO A 164 -16.19 4.68 18.95
C PRO A 164 -15.85 6.12 18.52
N PRO A 165 -15.70 7.10 19.45
CA PRO A 165 -14.91 8.30 19.16
C PRO A 165 -13.41 7.96 19.38
N ALA A 166 -12.43 8.63 18.77
CA ALA A 166 -12.38 10.04 18.43
C ALA A 166 -11.47 10.36 17.23
N ALA A 167 -11.85 11.36 16.44
CA ALA A 167 -10.91 12.31 15.84
C ALA A 167 -11.12 13.71 16.47
N ARG A 168 -10.79 13.87 17.75
CA ARG A 168 -10.47 15.20 18.29
C ARG A 168 -9.03 15.49 17.88
N VAL A 169 -8.84 16.54 17.08
CA VAL A 169 -7.51 16.90 16.58
C VAL A 169 -6.80 17.82 17.57
N LEU A 170 -5.52 17.57 17.78
CA LEU A 170 -4.60 18.44 18.50
C LEU A 170 -3.85 19.31 17.49
N GLY A 171 -4.13 20.62 17.54
CA GLY A 171 -3.60 21.61 16.61
C GLY A 171 -4.59 22.76 16.40
N GLY A 172 -4.30 23.66 15.46
CA GLY A 172 -5.22 24.71 15.06
C GLY A 172 -6.50 24.14 14.42
N PRO A 173 -7.64 24.87 14.46
CA PRO A 173 -8.87 24.44 13.81
C PRO A 173 -8.64 24.21 12.31
N ARG A 174 -9.39 23.27 11.71
CA ARG A 174 -9.40 23.10 10.25
C ARG A 174 -10.05 24.31 9.60
N SER A 175 -9.47 24.76 8.49
CA SER A 175 -10.03 25.85 7.68
C SER A 175 -10.12 25.42 6.22
N PRO A 176 -11.06 25.96 5.42
CA PRO A 176 -11.09 25.70 3.98
C PRO A 176 -9.78 26.08 3.27
N ALA A 177 -9.03 27.04 3.80
CA ALA A 177 -7.74 27.45 3.25
C ALA A 177 -6.64 26.38 3.43
N ASP A 178 -6.83 25.41 4.33
CA ASP A 178 -5.91 24.28 4.48
C ASP A 178 -5.97 23.35 3.25
N ILE A 179 -7.12 23.33 2.55
CA ILE A 179 -7.37 22.46 1.42
C ILE A 179 -7.04 23.20 0.14
N ARG A 180 -6.04 22.69 -0.60
CA ARG A 180 -5.61 23.28 -1.87
C ARG A 180 -5.66 22.25 -2.97
N HIS A 181 -6.24 22.63 -4.09
CA HIS A 181 -6.29 21.84 -5.31
C HIS A 181 -5.33 22.44 -6.35
N ALA A 182 -4.55 21.59 -7.01
CA ALA A 182 -3.67 22.02 -8.07
C ALA A 182 -3.62 21.00 -9.20
N ASN A 183 -3.63 21.51 -10.43
CA ASN A 183 -3.25 20.75 -11.61
C ASN A 183 -1.75 20.93 -11.86
N ALA A 184 -1.09 19.92 -12.41
CA ALA A 184 0.28 20.05 -12.85
C ALA A 184 0.39 21.02 -14.05
N SER A 185 1.45 21.79 -14.03
CA SER A 185 1.95 22.61 -15.14
C SER A 185 3.41 22.24 -15.38
N PHE A 186 3.85 22.41 -16.62
CA PHE A 186 5.20 22.04 -17.03
C PHE A 186 5.85 23.17 -17.79
N HIS A 187 7.11 23.43 -17.45
CA HIS A 187 7.98 24.39 -18.13
C HIS A 187 9.30 23.70 -18.52
N ALA A 188 9.19 22.52 -19.14
CA ALA A 188 10.35 21.76 -19.58
C ALA A 188 10.99 22.43 -20.78
N THR A 189 12.31 22.62 -20.75
CA THR A 189 13.10 23.13 -21.88
C THR A 189 14.02 22.08 -22.48
N SER A 190 14.17 20.96 -21.78
CA SER A 190 15.02 19.83 -22.15
C SER A 190 14.57 18.59 -21.39
N CYS A 191 15.18 17.45 -21.73
CA CYS A 191 15.04 16.20 -20.99
C CYS A 191 16.40 15.59 -20.65
N SER A 192 16.41 14.56 -19.81
CA SER A 192 17.60 13.73 -19.56
C SER A 192 17.21 12.26 -19.62
N VAL A 193 18.15 11.42 -20.04
CA VAL A 193 17.96 9.99 -20.20
C VAL A 193 19.01 9.24 -19.40
N LYS A 194 18.56 8.30 -18.58
CA LYS A 194 19.41 7.45 -17.76
C LYS A 194 19.08 5.99 -18.03
N THR A 195 20.12 5.15 -18.16
CA THR A 195 19.96 3.69 -18.08
C THR A 195 20.25 3.23 -16.66
N ASP A 196 19.33 2.47 -16.06
CA ASP A 196 19.52 1.82 -14.76
C ASP A 196 19.12 0.35 -14.87
N GLY A 197 20.12 -0.52 -14.99
CA GLY A 197 19.93 -1.92 -15.27
C GLY A 197 19.12 -2.19 -16.54
N ALA A 198 17.98 -2.86 -16.38
CA ALA A 198 17.05 -3.20 -17.45
C ALA A 198 16.01 -2.08 -17.71
N THR A 199 16.25 -0.85 -17.25
CA THR A 199 15.32 0.28 -17.40
C THR A 199 15.94 1.48 -18.09
N ILE A 200 15.12 2.23 -18.83
CA ILE A 200 15.43 3.60 -19.27
C ILE A 200 14.49 4.56 -18.56
N GLU A 201 15.05 5.54 -17.87
CA GLU A 201 14.34 6.68 -17.29
C GLU A 201 14.51 7.90 -18.20
N VAL A 202 13.40 8.55 -18.55
CA VAL A 202 13.39 9.85 -19.24
C VAL A 202 12.79 10.88 -18.30
N ALA A 203 13.56 11.89 -17.95
CA ALA A 203 13.17 12.93 -17.00
C ALA A 203 13.03 14.30 -17.69
N PHE A 204 11.91 14.97 -17.43
CA PHE A 204 11.58 16.33 -17.88
C PHE A 204 11.45 17.26 -16.67
N PRO A 205 12.50 18.02 -16.32
CA PRO A 205 12.45 19.01 -15.25
C PRO A 205 11.44 20.13 -15.54
N GLY A 206 10.99 20.81 -14.50
CA GLY A 206 10.07 21.97 -14.63
C GLY A 206 8.60 21.63 -14.37
N LEU A 207 8.33 20.53 -13.67
CA LEU A 207 6.99 20.24 -13.13
C LEU A 207 6.71 21.18 -11.95
N SER A 208 5.54 21.81 -11.96
CA SER A 208 4.97 22.55 -10.82
C SER A 208 3.52 22.10 -10.60
N MET A 209 3.16 21.82 -9.35
CA MET A 209 1.83 21.32 -8.98
C MET A 209 1.48 21.81 -7.57
N GLY A 210 0.91 23.02 -7.49
CA GLY A 210 0.58 23.65 -6.21
C GLY A 210 1.84 23.92 -5.40
N ILE A 211 1.95 23.29 -4.24
CA ILE A 211 3.13 23.41 -3.35
C ILE A 211 4.29 22.49 -3.73
N PHE A 212 4.10 21.65 -4.75
CA PHE A 212 5.10 20.72 -5.21
C PHE A 212 5.83 21.27 -6.43
N SER A 213 7.14 21.09 -6.46
CA SER A 213 7.98 21.31 -7.64
C SER A 213 8.88 20.11 -7.88
N GLY A 214 9.21 19.84 -9.15
CA GLY A 214 10.04 18.70 -9.48
C GLY A 214 10.11 18.38 -10.96
N THR A 215 9.92 17.10 -11.28
CA THR A 215 10.21 16.52 -12.59
C THR A 215 9.14 15.50 -12.97
N LEU A 216 8.72 15.52 -14.23
CA LEU A 216 7.99 14.40 -14.82
C LEU A 216 8.99 13.34 -15.26
N ARG A 217 8.74 12.08 -14.91
CA ARG A 217 9.60 10.97 -15.34
C ARG A 217 8.80 9.87 -15.99
N PHE A 218 9.30 9.35 -17.11
CA PHE A 218 8.85 8.10 -17.70
C PHE A 218 9.89 7.01 -17.47
N THR A 219 9.45 5.80 -17.14
CA THR A 219 10.33 4.63 -16.99
C THR A 219 9.83 3.50 -17.88
N ALA A 220 10.69 3.05 -18.80
CA ALA A 220 10.46 1.88 -19.63
C ALA A 220 11.26 0.69 -19.09
N TYR A 221 10.66 -0.51 -19.13
CA TYR A 221 11.23 -1.72 -18.51
C TYR A 221 11.44 -2.79 -19.57
N ARG A 222 12.70 -3.14 -19.85
CA ARG A 222 13.02 -4.27 -20.74
C ARG A 222 12.45 -5.57 -20.16
N GLY A 223 11.79 -6.35 -21.01
CA GLY A 223 11.08 -7.56 -20.62
C GLY A 223 9.66 -7.30 -20.09
N ALA A 224 9.17 -6.06 -20.13
CA ALA A 224 7.82 -5.69 -19.71
C ALA A 224 7.12 -4.85 -20.79
N ASN A 225 5.82 -5.06 -20.97
CA ASN A 225 4.98 -4.15 -21.76
C ASN A 225 4.59 -2.87 -20.99
N LEU A 226 5.37 -2.51 -19.97
CA LEU A 226 5.09 -1.42 -19.04
C LEU A 226 5.78 -0.12 -19.43
N LEU A 227 5.04 0.97 -19.28
CA LEU A 227 5.54 2.33 -19.18
C LEU A 227 5.03 2.94 -17.88
N ARG A 228 5.92 3.27 -16.96
CA ARG A 228 5.56 4.01 -15.74
C ARG A 228 5.72 5.50 -15.98
N MET A 229 4.79 6.28 -15.47
CA MET A 229 4.89 7.73 -15.40
C MET A 229 4.87 8.14 -13.92
N ASP A 230 5.83 8.96 -13.49
CA ASP A 230 5.90 9.53 -12.15
C ASP A 230 5.92 11.06 -12.22
N ALA A 231 5.16 11.71 -11.34
CA ALA A 231 5.53 13.03 -10.84
C ALA A 231 6.50 12.83 -9.66
N VAL A 232 7.78 13.13 -9.87
CA VAL A 232 8.81 13.11 -8.82
C VAL A 232 8.97 14.53 -8.30
N ALA A 233 8.34 14.84 -7.18
CA ALA A 233 8.23 16.21 -6.68
C ALA A 233 8.43 16.31 -5.17
N SER A 234 8.82 17.49 -4.72
CA SER A 234 9.02 17.81 -3.30
C SER A 234 8.32 19.12 -2.95
N THR A 235 8.04 19.29 -1.67
CA THR A 235 7.58 20.56 -1.10
C THR A 235 8.46 20.92 0.10
N SER A 236 8.59 22.19 0.43
CA SER A 236 9.24 22.65 1.67
C SER A 236 8.23 22.91 2.79
N GLU A 237 6.93 22.85 2.50
CA GLU A 237 5.91 23.10 3.51
C GLU A 237 5.85 21.95 4.52
N PRO A 238 5.76 22.27 5.83
CA PRO A 238 5.63 21.26 6.86
C PRO A 238 4.21 20.70 6.92
N TRP A 239 4.09 19.50 7.48
CA TRP A 239 2.83 18.86 7.86
C TRP A 239 1.84 18.67 6.70
N VAL A 240 2.35 18.44 5.50
CA VAL A 240 1.51 18.22 4.31
C VAL A 240 0.96 16.81 4.31
N ALA A 241 -0.37 16.72 4.17
CA ALA A 241 -1.07 15.52 3.75
C ALA A 241 -1.51 15.69 2.28
N TYR A 242 -1.43 14.67 1.44
CA TYR A 242 -1.85 14.81 0.04
C TYR A 242 -2.38 13.52 -0.59
N LYS A 243 -3.28 13.70 -1.57
CA LYS A 243 -3.64 12.68 -2.57
C LYS A 243 -3.26 13.15 -3.96
N TYR A 244 -3.19 12.21 -4.90
CA TYR A 244 -2.99 12.55 -6.31
C TYR A 244 -3.89 11.76 -7.27
N GLU A 245 -4.02 12.31 -8.46
CA GLU A 245 -4.61 11.69 -9.65
C GLU A 245 -3.59 11.82 -10.77
N ALA A 246 -3.53 10.81 -11.64
CA ALA A 246 -2.56 10.78 -12.73
C ALA A 246 -3.15 10.09 -13.95
N GLY A 247 -2.77 10.53 -15.15
CA GLY A 247 -3.22 9.89 -16.39
C GLY A 247 -2.62 10.48 -17.65
N LEU A 248 -3.08 9.97 -18.78
CA LEU A 248 -2.80 10.51 -20.11
C LEU A 248 -4.12 10.95 -20.75
N LYS A 249 -4.13 12.16 -21.31
CA LYS A 249 -5.24 12.66 -22.15
C LYS A 249 -4.83 12.76 -23.61
N GLY A 250 -5.82 12.95 -24.48
CA GLY A 250 -5.61 13.12 -25.91
C GLY A 250 -5.69 11.81 -26.71
N LEU A 251 -6.10 10.70 -26.08
CA LEU A 251 -6.39 9.48 -26.82
C LEU A 251 -7.48 9.74 -27.86
N SER A 252 -7.28 9.22 -29.06
CA SER A 252 -8.20 9.38 -30.17
C SER A 252 -9.19 8.21 -30.24
N THR A 253 -10.47 8.52 -30.43
CA THR A 253 -11.50 7.51 -30.68
C THR A 253 -11.28 6.77 -32.01
N ASP A 254 -10.48 7.30 -32.93
CA ASP A 254 -10.17 6.61 -34.19
C ASP A 254 -9.18 5.44 -33.98
N LEU A 255 -8.25 5.62 -33.02
CA LEU A 255 -7.26 4.60 -32.66
C LEU A 255 -7.85 3.61 -31.65
N THR A 256 -8.45 4.16 -30.59
CA THR A 256 -9.02 3.42 -29.46
C THR A 256 -10.46 3.88 -29.21
N PRO A 257 -11.48 3.36 -29.93
CA PRO A 257 -12.84 3.87 -29.90
C PRO A 257 -13.61 3.66 -28.60
N ARG A 258 -13.09 2.86 -27.66
CA ARG A 258 -13.76 2.59 -26.39
C ARG A 258 -12.79 2.36 -25.24
N VAL A 259 -13.30 2.56 -24.04
CA VAL A 259 -12.70 2.06 -22.80
C VAL A 259 -13.51 0.88 -22.25
N THR A 260 -12.84 -0.04 -21.57
CA THR A 260 -13.43 -1.23 -20.94
C THR A 260 -12.83 -1.46 -19.56
N TRP A 261 -13.63 -2.06 -18.67
CA TRP A 261 -13.23 -2.48 -17.32
C TRP A 261 -14.12 -3.64 -16.88
N HIS A 262 -13.75 -4.31 -15.78
CA HIS A 262 -14.67 -5.21 -15.08
C HIS A 262 -15.27 -4.46 -13.90
N ASP A 263 -16.59 -4.50 -13.71
CA ASP A 263 -17.22 -3.96 -12.50
C ASP A 263 -16.85 -4.78 -11.24
N THR A 264 -17.30 -4.35 -10.06
CA THR A 264 -17.01 -5.04 -8.80
C THR A 264 -17.64 -6.44 -8.70
N GLY A 265 -18.58 -6.79 -9.58
CA GLY A 265 -19.10 -8.15 -9.74
C GLY A 265 -18.30 -9.00 -10.73
N GLY A 266 -17.26 -8.45 -11.36
CA GLY A 266 -16.43 -9.11 -12.36
C GLY A 266 -17.01 -9.10 -13.78
N HIS A 267 -18.07 -8.33 -14.06
CA HIS A 267 -18.66 -8.29 -15.41
C HIS A 267 -18.00 -7.22 -16.27
N VAL A 268 -17.81 -7.54 -17.57
CA VAL A 268 -17.24 -6.61 -18.55
C VAL A 268 -18.19 -5.44 -18.79
N GLN A 269 -17.66 -4.24 -18.61
CA GLN A 269 -18.31 -2.97 -18.91
C GLN A 269 -17.51 -2.22 -19.98
N HIS A 270 -18.17 -1.32 -20.72
CA HIS A 270 -17.50 -0.48 -21.71
C HIS A 270 -18.18 0.87 -21.90
N TYR A 271 -17.41 1.84 -22.41
CA TYR A 271 -17.90 3.15 -22.86
C TYR A 271 -17.27 3.53 -24.20
N ALA A 272 -18.10 3.76 -25.22
CA ALA A 272 -17.70 4.02 -26.60
C ALA A 272 -17.80 5.52 -27.01
N PHE A 273 -17.79 6.42 -26.03
CA PHE A 273 -17.71 7.88 -26.24
C PHE A 273 -18.81 8.50 -27.12
N GLY A 274 -19.99 7.88 -27.24
CA GLY A 274 -21.14 8.44 -27.97
C GLY A 274 -21.88 9.59 -27.25
N GLY A 275 -21.60 9.80 -25.96
CA GLY A 275 -22.28 10.83 -25.14
C GLY A 275 -21.68 12.24 -25.26
N VAL A 276 -22.13 13.17 -24.42
CA VAL A 276 -21.55 14.53 -24.32
C VAL A 276 -20.17 14.50 -23.66
N ASN A 277 -19.42 15.59 -23.79
CA ASN A 277 -18.14 15.74 -23.09
C ASN A 277 -18.35 15.70 -21.57
N ASN A 278 -17.36 15.18 -20.86
CA ASN A 278 -17.37 15.15 -19.41
C ASN A 278 -16.70 16.42 -18.85
N GLU A 279 -17.33 17.08 -17.87
CA GLU A 279 -16.77 18.26 -17.20
C GLU A 279 -15.61 17.89 -16.25
N THR A 280 -15.70 16.71 -15.64
CA THR A 280 -14.71 16.16 -14.71
C THR A 280 -14.39 14.72 -15.07
N ILE A 281 -13.40 14.11 -14.41
CA ILE A 281 -13.13 12.68 -14.58
C ILE A 281 -14.35 11.85 -14.17
N VAL A 282 -14.56 10.71 -14.83
CA VAL A 282 -15.57 9.72 -14.45
C VAL A 282 -14.88 8.62 -13.64
N PRO A 283 -15.04 8.57 -12.31
CA PRO A 283 -14.48 7.50 -11.49
C PRO A 283 -15.15 6.16 -11.80
N VAL A 284 -14.36 5.09 -11.83
CA VAL A 284 -14.83 3.74 -12.13
C VAL A 284 -14.43 2.79 -11.00
N LYS A 285 -15.42 2.18 -10.36
CA LYS A 285 -15.23 1.07 -9.41
C LYS A 285 -14.96 -0.22 -10.19
N ALA A 286 -13.70 -0.38 -10.59
CA ALA A 286 -13.24 -1.51 -11.38
C ALA A 286 -12.62 -2.60 -10.51
N ALA A 287 -13.01 -3.87 -10.72
CA ALA A 287 -12.31 -5.01 -10.17
C ALA A 287 -10.89 -5.10 -10.76
N GLY A 288 -9.89 -5.23 -9.88
CA GLY A 288 -8.48 -5.21 -10.26
C GLY A 288 -7.89 -3.83 -10.53
N ARG A 289 -8.69 -2.75 -10.40
CA ARG A 289 -8.25 -1.36 -10.58
C ARG A 289 -7.64 -1.09 -11.96
N VAL A 290 -8.26 -1.65 -13.02
CA VAL A 290 -7.78 -1.52 -14.41
C VAL A 290 -8.86 -0.89 -15.28
N VAL A 291 -8.46 0.09 -16.10
CA VAL A 291 -9.23 0.58 -17.24
C VAL A 291 -8.41 0.39 -18.52
N VAL A 292 -9.03 -0.09 -19.60
CA VAL A 292 -8.35 -0.39 -20.85
C VAL A 292 -8.96 0.41 -22.00
N ALA A 293 -8.16 1.28 -22.64
CA ALA A 293 -8.50 1.87 -23.92
C ALA A 293 -8.19 0.86 -25.04
N GLU A 294 -9.20 0.46 -25.80
CA GLU A 294 -9.10 -0.62 -26.78
C GLU A 294 -9.26 -0.11 -28.20
N GLY A 295 -8.38 -0.57 -29.08
CA GLY A 295 -8.32 -0.27 -30.50
C GLY A 295 -8.21 -1.52 -31.39
N LYS A 296 -8.33 -1.32 -32.71
CA LYS A 296 -8.19 -2.42 -33.69
C LYS A 296 -6.78 -3.01 -33.71
N ALA A 297 -5.76 -2.19 -33.43
CA ALA A 297 -4.35 -2.55 -33.53
C ALA A 297 -3.72 -2.97 -32.19
N GLY A 298 -4.50 -2.92 -31.11
CA GLY A 298 -4.05 -3.19 -29.74
C GLY A 298 -4.77 -2.32 -28.72
N SER A 299 -4.29 -2.33 -27.48
CA SER A 299 -4.90 -1.61 -26.38
C SER A 299 -3.87 -1.08 -25.36
N ILE A 300 -4.29 -0.07 -24.59
CA ILE A 300 -3.51 0.54 -23.51
C ILE A 300 -4.33 0.44 -22.23
N ALA A 301 -3.80 -0.25 -21.22
CA ALA A 301 -4.35 -0.24 -19.87
C ALA A 301 -3.71 0.86 -19.01
N ALA A 302 -4.49 1.44 -18.09
CA ALA A 302 -4.01 2.28 -17.00
C ALA A 302 -4.39 1.65 -15.65
N PHE A 303 -3.44 1.59 -14.72
CA PHE A 303 -3.62 0.99 -13.40
C PHE A 303 -2.61 1.54 -12.37
N PRO A 304 -2.93 1.51 -11.07
CA PRO A 304 -2.05 2.03 -10.03
C PRO A 304 -0.97 1.01 -9.61
N PRO A 305 0.15 1.46 -9.00
CA PRO A 305 0.96 0.58 -8.16
C PRO A 305 0.08 -0.16 -7.13
N PRO A 306 0.20 -1.49 -6.96
CA PRO A 306 -0.79 -2.27 -6.23
C PRO A 306 -0.86 -1.96 -4.73
N HIS A 307 0.26 -1.59 -4.10
CA HIS A 307 0.29 -1.31 -2.66
C HIS A 307 0.69 0.14 -2.33
N THR A 308 1.65 0.72 -3.04
CA THR A 308 2.12 2.09 -2.75
C THR A 308 1.12 3.18 -3.11
N PHE A 309 0.12 2.88 -3.95
CA PHE A 309 -0.97 3.83 -4.26
C PHE A 309 -2.01 3.97 -3.15
N PHE A 310 -2.01 3.05 -2.18
CA PHE A 310 -3.03 2.97 -1.13
C PHE A 310 -2.46 3.43 0.20
N PHE A 311 -3.26 4.20 0.93
CA PHE A 311 -3.07 4.43 2.35
C PHE A 311 -4.17 3.67 3.09
N THR A 312 -3.82 3.07 4.22
CA THR A 312 -4.72 2.25 5.02
C THR A 312 -5.89 3.09 5.48
N ARG A 313 -7.07 2.47 5.43
CA ARG A 313 -8.28 2.91 6.10
C ARG A 313 -8.78 1.76 6.99
N GLU A 314 -9.81 2.00 7.80
CA GLU A 314 -10.49 0.98 8.60
C GLU A 314 -11.34 0.03 7.73
N VAL A 315 -11.66 0.42 6.50
CA VAL A 315 -12.40 -0.39 5.51
C VAL A 315 -11.70 -0.34 4.15
N ASP A 316 -11.86 -1.40 3.38
CA ASP A 316 -11.17 -1.57 2.09
C ASP A 316 -12.09 -1.31 0.89
N THR A 317 -13.13 -0.49 1.07
CA THR A 317 -14.15 -0.22 0.05
C THR A 317 -13.54 0.24 -1.27
N ASN A 318 -14.05 -0.26 -2.41
CA ASN A 318 -13.61 0.21 -3.72
C ASN A 318 -14.18 1.61 -3.99
N LEU A 319 -13.34 2.63 -3.86
CA LEU A 319 -13.71 4.03 -4.06
C LEU A 319 -13.50 4.51 -5.51
N GLY A 320 -13.34 3.60 -6.48
CA GLY A 320 -13.16 3.94 -7.88
C GLY A 320 -11.77 4.50 -8.17
N TYR A 321 -10.79 3.60 -8.34
CA TYR A 321 -9.36 3.95 -8.41
C TYR A 321 -8.84 4.21 -9.83
N VAL A 322 -9.67 3.98 -10.83
CA VAL A 322 -9.39 4.33 -12.23
C VAL A 322 -10.47 5.26 -12.78
N TRP A 323 -10.15 5.96 -13.86
CA TRP A 323 -11.08 6.89 -14.48
C TRP A 323 -10.92 6.94 -16.00
N TYR A 324 -11.99 7.39 -16.67
CA TYR A 324 -11.94 7.91 -18.03
C TYR A 324 -12.55 9.31 -18.07
N ARG A 325 -12.26 10.09 -19.12
CA ARG A 325 -12.91 11.38 -19.36
C ARG A 325 -12.99 11.68 -20.84
N LYS A 326 -14.20 11.91 -21.36
CA LYS A 326 -14.40 12.42 -22.73
C LYS A 326 -14.09 13.92 -22.76
N ASP A 327 -12.99 14.28 -23.39
CA ASP A 327 -12.51 15.67 -23.47
C ASP A 327 -13.13 16.42 -24.67
N ALA A 328 -13.33 15.72 -25.78
CA ALA A 328 -13.91 16.26 -27.01
C ALA A 328 -14.67 15.17 -27.79
N ALA A 329 -15.23 15.53 -28.96
CA ALA A 329 -15.96 14.60 -29.82
C ALA A 329 -15.14 13.34 -30.15
N ASP A 330 -13.84 13.51 -30.39
CA ASP A 330 -12.90 12.48 -30.83
C ASP A 330 -11.69 12.32 -29.89
N ARG A 331 -11.75 12.90 -28.67
CA ARG A 331 -10.65 12.86 -27.69
C ARG A 331 -11.11 12.49 -26.30
N PHE A 332 -10.29 11.71 -25.60
CA PHE A 332 -10.51 11.33 -24.22
C PHE A 332 -9.20 11.11 -23.46
N GLY A 333 -9.31 10.94 -22.14
CA GLY A 333 -8.22 10.52 -21.26
C GLY A 333 -8.58 9.32 -20.38
N ILE A 334 -7.55 8.64 -19.90
CA ILE A 334 -7.64 7.56 -18.91
C ILE A 334 -6.55 7.71 -17.84
N GLY A 335 -6.80 7.16 -16.65
CA GLY A 335 -5.80 7.19 -15.59
C GLY A 335 -6.26 6.58 -14.28
N ILE A 336 -5.54 6.92 -13.22
CA ILE A 336 -5.81 6.52 -11.84
C ILE A 336 -6.21 7.73 -10.99
N ARG A 337 -6.99 7.49 -9.94
CA ARG A 337 -7.37 8.52 -8.97
C ARG A 337 -7.52 7.96 -7.57
N GLN A 338 -7.28 8.81 -6.58
CA GLN A 338 -7.65 8.58 -5.20
C GLN A 338 -8.91 9.39 -4.88
N ALA A 339 -9.80 8.84 -4.05
CA ALA A 339 -10.97 9.58 -3.58
C ALA A 339 -10.57 10.75 -2.68
N ASP A 340 -11.45 11.74 -2.52
CA ASP A 340 -11.26 12.83 -1.55
C ASP A 340 -11.59 12.41 -0.12
N ARG A 341 -12.37 11.34 0.03
CA ARG A 341 -12.91 10.84 1.29
C ARG A 341 -13.43 9.42 1.15
N GLU A 342 -13.71 8.83 2.31
CA GLU A 342 -14.49 7.60 2.43
C GLU A 342 -15.97 7.81 2.06
N GLU A 343 -16.60 6.76 1.50
CA GLU A 343 -18.04 6.75 1.20
C GLU A 343 -18.88 6.21 2.36
N ASN A 344 -18.33 5.28 3.15
CA ASN A 344 -18.95 4.82 4.39
C ASN A 344 -18.94 5.95 5.46
N PRO A 345 -20.10 6.52 5.86
CA PRO A 345 -20.13 7.64 6.79
C PRO A 345 -19.52 7.32 8.16
N GLN A 346 -19.47 6.06 8.57
CA GLN A 346 -18.84 5.65 9.82
C GLN A 346 -17.34 5.95 9.86
N TYR A 347 -16.67 5.94 8.70
CA TYR A 347 -15.21 6.01 8.58
C TYR A 347 -14.70 7.26 7.82
N VAL A 348 -15.56 8.27 7.61
CA VAL A 348 -15.21 9.55 6.96
C VAL A 348 -14.00 10.25 7.61
N GLU A 349 -13.86 10.15 8.94
CA GLU A 349 -12.74 10.75 9.68
C GLU A 349 -11.43 9.94 9.56
N ASN A 350 -11.48 8.73 8.99
CA ASN A 350 -10.34 7.84 8.75
C ASN A 350 -9.92 7.88 7.28
N PHE A 351 -9.37 9.01 6.86
CA PHE A 351 -8.94 9.20 5.48
C PHE A 351 -7.61 9.97 5.42
N ALA A 352 -6.55 9.32 5.91
CA ALA A 352 -5.29 9.95 6.26
C ALA A 352 -4.55 10.59 5.08
N LEU A 353 -4.61 10.03 3.86
CA LEU A 353 -3.76 10.43 2.74
C LEU A 353 -2.25 10.14 2.97
N PHE A 354 -1.41 10.55 2.02
CA PHE A 354 0.05 10.44 2.10
C PHE A 354 0.70 11.58 2.89
N ASN A 355 1.84 11.30 3.52
CA ASN A 355 2.75 12.30 4.06
C ASN A 355 3.67 12.86 2.98
N ALA A 356 3.95 14.16 3.05
CA ALA A 356 5.05 14.77 2.31
C ALA A 356 5.97 15.58 3.25
N PRO A 357 6.93 14.92 3.94
CA PRO A 357 7.89 15.63 4.77
C PRO A 357 8.73 16.61 3.94
N PRO A 358 9.10 17.79 4.49
CA PRO A 358 9.82 18.82 3.75
C PRO A 358 11.10 18.31 3.06
N GLY A 359 11.26 18.66 1.78
CA GLY A 359 12.43 18.33 0.98
C GLY A 359 12.52 16.86 0.52
N THR A 360 11.58 16.01 0.93
CA THR A 360 11.54 14.61 0.47
C THR A 360 10.96 14.50 -0.93
N LYS A 361 11.46 13.55 -1.73
CA LYS A 361 10.99 13.32 -3.10
C LYS A 361 9.84 12.32 -3.11
N GLN A 362 8.62 12.85 -3.23
CA GLN A 362 7.41 12.06 -3.40
C GLN A 362 7.35 11.50 -4.83
N ARG A 363 7.10 10.20 -4.97
CA ARG A 363 7.05 9.50 -6.27
C ARG A 363 5.62 9.08 -6.59
N MET A 364 4.86 10.01 -7.18
CA MET A 364 3.44 9.82 -7.52
C MET A 364 3.33 9.07 -8.85
N GLY A 365 3.23 7.74 -8.80
CA GLY A 365 3.32 6.86 -9.97
C GLY A 365 1.98 6.41 -10.54
N VAL A 366 1.94 6.19 -11.86
CA VAL A 366 0.89 5.47 -12.60
C VAL A 366 1.53 4.56 -13.65
N TYR A 367 0.96 3.39 -13.88
CA TYR A 367 1.40 2.47 -14.91
C TYR A 367 0.48 2.50 -16.13
N PHE A 368 1.11 2.39 -17.30
CA PHE A 368 0.45 2.06 -18.55
C PHE A 368 1.01 0.75 -19.10
N LEU A 369 0.14 -0.15 -19.54
CA LEU A 369 0.52 -1.39 -20.21
C LEU A 369 -0.02 -1.38 -21.64
N ALA A 370 0.85 -1.54 -22.63
CA ALA A 370 0.43 -1.68 -24.02
C ALA A 370 0.41 -3.14 -24.46
N ASN A 371 -0.57 -3.53 -25.26
CA ASN A 371 -0.63 -4.87 -25.81
C ASN A 371 -1.13 -4.82 -27.26
N VAL A 372 -0.64 -5.74 -28.09
CA VAL A 372 -1.16 -5.95 -29.46
C VAL A 372 -2.54 -6.63 -29.46
N ALA A 373 -2.95 -7.16 -28.31
CA ALA A 373 -4.25 -7.78 -28.11
C ALA A 373 -5.36 -6.77 -27.75
N ALA A 374 -6.58 -7.28 -27.80
CA ALA A 374 -7.81 -6.64 -27.32
C ALA A 374 -7.79 -6.40 -25.80
N ALA A 375 -8.88 -5.85 -25.26
CA ALA A 375 -8.96 -5.40 -23.87
C ALA A 375 -8.80 -6.52 -22.83
N GLU A 376 -9.50 -7.65 -23.00
CA GLU A 376 -9.51 -8.74 -22.02
C GLU A 376 -8.10 -9.33 -21.80
N PRO A 377 -7.35 -9.78 -22.84
CA PRO A 377 -5.98 -10.24 -22.64
C PRO A 377 -5.02 -9.17 -22.09
N THR A 378 -5.35 -7.90 -22.28
CA THR A 378 -4.55 -6.78 -21.77
C THR A 378 -4.81 -6.55 -20.30
N ARG A 379 -6.06 -6.66 -19.87
CA ARG A 379 -6.43 -6.71 -18.46
C ARG A 379 -5.78 -7.91 -17.77
N ASP A 380 -5.82 -9.09 -18.38
CA ASP A 380 -5.17 -10.28 -17.84
C ASP A 380 -3.65 -10.10 -17.70
N ALA A 381 -3.01 -9.44 -18.67
CA ALA A 381 -1.59 -9.11 -18.59
C ALA A 381 -1.25 -8.12 -17.46
N VAL A 382 -2.17 -7.20 -17.13
CA VAL A 382 -2.02 -6.34 -15.94
C VAL A 382 -2.17 -7.17 -14.67
N LEU A 383 -3.23 -7.98 -14.58
CA LEU A 383 -3.50 -8.80 -13.40
C LEU A 383 -2.46 -9.89 -13.14
N ALA A 384 -1.73 -10.33 -14.17
CA ALA A 384 -0.60 -11.23 -13.99
C ALA A 384 0.42 -10.68 -12.98
N TYR A 385 0.59 -9.35 -12.89
CA TYR A 385 1.51 -8.71 -11.95
C TYR A 385 1.11 -8.87 -10.48
N THR A 386 -0.18 -9.06 -10.18
CA THR A 386 -0.70 -9.29 -8.82
C THR A 386 -1.22 -10.71 -8.63
N HIS A 387 -0.86 -11.62 -9.54
CA HIS A 387 -1.40 -12.99 -9.57
C HIS A 387 -2.94 -13.04 -9.57
N GLY A 388 -3.60 -12.11 -10.27
CA GLY A 388 -5.04 -12.01 -10.29
C GLY A 388 -5.64 -11.49 -8.99
N ASP A 389 -4.88 -10.67 -8.24
CA ASP A 389 -5.21 -10.22 -6.89
C ASP A 389 -5.38 -11.39 -5.90
N THR A 390 -4.49 -12.37 -5.98
CA THR A 390 -4.49 -13.53 -5.07
C THR A 390 -3.10 -13.84 -4.52
N PHE A 391 -3.06 -14.37 -3.30
CA PHE A 391 -1.84 -14.87 -2.68
C PHE A 391 -1.59 -16.30 -3.11
N ASN A 392 -0.60 -16.48 -4.00
CA ASN A 392 -0.25 -17.78 -4.55
C ASN A 392 0.28 -18.75 -3.48
N ALA A 393 -0.13 -20.01 -3.58
CA ALA A 393 0.41 -21.06 -2.71
C ALA A 393 1.92 -21.26 -2.93
N VAL A 394 2.67 -21.39 -1.83
CA VAL A 394 4.09 -21.75 -1.84
C VAL A 394 4.26 -23.14 -1.21
N PRO A 395 4.92 -24.11 -1.86
CA PRO A 395 5.11 -25.44 -1.30
C PRO A 395 5.81 -25.41 0.07
N GLY A 396 5.25 -26.13 1.04
CA GLY A 396 5.74 -26.13 2.44
C GLY A 396 5.28 -24.93 3.28
N TYR A 397 4.43 -24.07 2.73
CA TYR A 397 3.87 -22.91 3.42
C TYR A 397 2.34 -22.88 3.40
N LYS A 398 1.77 -22.13 4.36
CA LYS A 398 0.36 -21.73 4.42
C LYS A 398 0.23 -20.23 4.65
N THR A 399 -0.72 -19.61 3.98
CA THR A 399 -0.97 -18.16 4.09
C THR A 399 -1.76 -17.85 5.35
N MET A 400 -1.32 -16.83 6.09
CA MET A 400 -1.97 -16.35 7.30
C MET A 400 -2.07 -14.83 7.28
N VAL A 401 -3.24 -14.30 7.62
CA VAL A 401 -3.43 -12.89 8.00
C VAL A 401 -4.18 -12.84 9.32
N ASN A 402 -3.73 -11.98 10.23
CA ASN A 402 -4.38 -11.74 11.52
C ASN A 402 -4.96 -10.31 11.57
N HIS A 403 -5.72 -10.02 12.63
CA HIS A 403 -6.14 -8.69 13.03
C HIS A 403 -7.36 -8.15 12.30
N PHE A 404 -8.42 -8.95 12.22
CA PHE A 404 -9.71 -8.52 11.65
C PHE A 404 -10.75 -8.22 12.74
N HIS A 405 -11.41 -7.07 12.63
CA HIS A 405 -12.51 -6.61 13.49
C HIS A 405 -13.85 -6.76 12.79
N LEU A 406 -14.28 -8.00 12.58
CA LEU A 406 -15.46 -8.28 11.74
C LEU A 406 -16.79 -8.14 12.51
N ARG A 407 -16.74 -8.02 13.84
CA ARG A 407 -17.89 -8.22 14.74
C ARG A 407 -18.58 -9.54 14.42
N PHE A 408 -17.77 -10.58 14.19
CA PHE A 408 -18.19 -11.80 13.52
C PHE A 408 -19.28 -12.50 14.34
N THR A 409 -19.02 -12.70 15.63
CA THR A 409 -19.91 -13.38 16.57
C THR A 409 -21.26 -12.67 16.72
N GLU A 410 -21.26 -11.34 16.80
CA GLU A 410 -22.50 -10.56 16.91
C GLU A 410 -23.36 -10.69 15.66
N ARG A 411 -22.74 -10.67 14.48
CA ARG A 411 -23.45 -10.80 13.19
C ARG A 411 -24.06 -12.18 13.01
N VAL A 412 -23.33 -13.25 13.34
CA VAL A 412 -23.91 -14.61 13.27
C VAL A 412 -25.02 -14.80 14.30
N ARG A 413 -24.88 -14.26 15.53
CA ARG A 413 -25.97 -14.24 16.53
C ARG A 413 -27.20 -13.51 16.01
N ALA A 414 -27.02 -12.33 15.42
CA ALA A 414 -28.12 -11.53 14.87
C ALA A 414 -28.84 -12.25 13.72
N SER A 415 -28.13 -13.10 12.96
CA SER A 415 -28.74 -13.93 11.92
C SER A 415 -29.56 -15.10 12.47
N GLY A 416 -29.44 -15.41 13.77
CA GLY A 416 -30.08 -16.56 14.41
C GLY A 416 -29.37 -17.90 14.19
N SER A 417 -28.21 -17.93 13.53
CA SER A 417 -27.44 -19.16 13.29
C SER A 417 -25.93 -18.89 13.24
N PHE A 418 -25.15 -19.74 13.90
CA PHE A 418 -23.68 -19.72 13.81
C PHE A 418 -23.16 -20.33 12.50
N ASP A 419 -24.03 -20.96 11.72
CA ASP A 419 -23.69 -21.55 10.42
C ASP A 419 -23.96 -20.59 9.26
N THR A 420 -24.43 -19.35 9.52
CA THR A 420 -24.68 -18.35 8.50
C THR A 420 -23.38 -17.97 7.78
N PRO A 421 -23.27 -18.21 6.45
CA PRO A 421 -22.08 -17.82 5.70
C PRO A 421 -21.91 -16.30 5.70
N MET A 422 -20.71 -15.83 6.05
CA MET A 422 -20.36 -14.41 5.99
C MET A 422 -19.50 -14.14 4.76
N GLN A 423 -19.87 -13.09 4.01
CA GLN A 423 -19.15 -12.66 2.80
C GLN A 423 -17.69 -12.32 3.09
N ASP A 424 -17.39 -11.85 4.30
CA ASP A 424 -16.03 -11.49 4.71
C ASP A 424 -15.08 -12.68 4.57
N LEU A 425 -15.46 -13.82 5.13
CA LEU A 425 -14.65 -15.04 5.10
C LEU A 425 -14.60 -15.65 3.71
N ALA A 426 -15.67 -15.53 2.91
CA ALA A 426 -15.67 -15.95 1.51
C ALA A 426 -14.68 -15.14 0.67
N ALA A 427 -14.64 -13.81 0.86
CA ALA A 427 -13.69 -12.93 0.18
C ALA A 427 -12.24 -13.23 0.61
N MET A 428 -11.99 -13.48 1.91
CA MET A 428 -10.67 -13.89 2.40
C MET A 428 -10.21 -15.23 1.83
N LYS A 429 -11.10 -16.22 1.70
CA LYS A 429 -10.81 -17.50 1.02
C LYS A 429 -10.44 -17.26 -0.45
N ALA A 430 -11.17 -16.38 -1.14
CA ALA A 430 -10.93 -16.07 -2.54
C ALA A 430 -9.56 -15.41 -2.79
N LEU A 431 -9.03 -14.67 -1.81
CA LEU A 431 -7.65 -14.14 -1.86
C LEU A 431 -6.57 -15.22 -1.71
N GLY A 432 -6.93 -16.47 -1.39
CA GLY A 432 -5.96 -17.54 -1.14
C GLY A 432 -5.44 -17.60 0.30
N LEU A 433 -6.17 -17.06 1.28
CA LEU A 433 -5.82 -17.19 2.69
C LEU A 433 -6.18 -18.57 3.24
N ASN A 434 -5.26 -19.18 3.99
CA ASN A 434 -5.49 -20.46 4.67
C ASN A 434 -5.84 -20.28 6.16
N ILE A 435 -5.30 -19.25 6.81
CA ILE A 435 -5.52 -18.99 8.23
C ILE A 435 -5.90 -17.52 8.40
N VAL A 436 -7.03 -17.28 9.04
CA VAL A 436 -7.55 -15.96 9.37
C VAL A 436 -7.64 -15.85 10.88
N GLY A 437 -6.87 -14.93 11.44
CA GLY A 437 -6.99 -14.56 12.84
C GLY A 437 -7.94 -13.38 13.01
N LEU A 438 -9.08 -13.64 13.64
CA LEU A 438 -9.96 -12.59 14.12
C LEU A 438 -9.31 -11.92 15.35
N SER A 439 -9.76 -10.70 15.67
CA SER A 439 -9.25 -9.94 16.80
C SER A 439 -10.34 -9.14 17.51
N ASP A 440 -11.57 -9.66 17.50
CA ASP A 440 -12.74 -9.12 18.18
C ASP A 440 -12.51 -9.01 19.73
N PHE A 441 -13.52 -8.51 20.46
CA PHE A 441 -13.39 -7.92 21.82
C PHE A 441 -12.70 -6.55 21.84
N HIS A 442 -12.82 -5.82 20.72
CA HIS A 442 -12.27 -4.49 20.48
C HIS A 442 -13.40 -3.46 20.30
N GLY A 443 -14.24 -3.33 21.32
CA GLY A 443 -15.42 -2.45 21.31
C GLY A 443 -16.74 -3.15 20.97
N ASP A 444 -16.68 -4.42 20.60
CA ASP A 444 -17.79 -5.35 20.39
C ASP A 444 -17.91 -6.37 21.55
N MET A 445 -19.07 -7.03 21.68
CA MET A 445 -19.36 -7.98 22.77
C MET A 445 -19.20 -7.35 24.17
N HIS A 446 -18.88 -8.12 25.22
CA HIS A 446 -18.67 -7.63 26.58
C HIS A 446 -17.18 -7.66 27.02
N PRO A 447 -16.29 -6.83 26.44
CA PRO A 447 -14.84 -6.95 26.65
C PRO A 447 -14.39 -6.54 28.07
N ASN A 448 -15.19 -5.73 28.76
CA ASN A 448 -14.91 -5.23 30.12
C ASN A 448 -15.72 -5.96 31.21
N ASP A 449 -16.45 -7.02 30.87
CA ASP A 449 -17.15 -7.84 31.87
C ASP A 449 -16.16 -8.77 32.61
N PRO A 450 -16.26 -8.90 33.95
CA PRO A 450 -15.30 -9.66 34.77
C PRO A 450 -15.46 -11.19 34.67
N GLY A 451 -16.25 -11.71 33.73
CA GLY A 451 -16.34 -13.14 33.47
C GLY A 451 -17.70 -13.59 32.95
N PRO A 452 -18.82 -13.42 33.69
CA PRO A 452 -20.08 -14.08 33.38
C PRO A 452 -20.61 -13.86 31.96
N LEU A 453 -20.60 -12.61 31.47
CA LEU A 453 -21.01 -12.29 30.10
C LEU A 453 -19.86 -12.50 29.13
N ARG A 454 -18.63 -12.10 29.51
CA ARG A 454 -17.41 -12.26 28.69
C ARG A 454 -17.16 -13.70 28.27
N PHE A 455 -17.29 -14.65 29.19
CA PHE A 455 -17.02 -16.08 28.94
C PHE A 455 -18.10 -16.71 28.06
N LYS A 456 -19.36 -16.27 28.21
CA LYS A 456 -20.43 -16.66 27.29
C LYS A 456 -20.13 -16.15 25.88
N ASP A 457 -19.65 -14.92 25.75
CA ASP A 457 -19.22 -14.37 24.46
C ASP A 457 -18.01 -15.11 23.89
N ALA A 458 -16.98 -15.38 24.68
CA ALA A 458 -15.79 -16.11 24.24
C ALA A 458 -16.15 -17.54 23.79
N LYS A 459 -17.11 -18.20 24.44
CA LYS A 459 -17.61 -19.51 24.04
C LYS A 459 -18.30 -19.46 22.67
N ASP A 460 -19.17 -18.48 22.46
CA ASP A 460 -19.86 -18.32 21.19
C ASP A 460 -18.90 -17.89 20.07
N TYR A 461 -17.90 -17.06 20.37
CA TYR A 461 -16.84 -16.66 19.46
C TYR A 461 -16.00 -17.86 19.00
N ALA A 462 -15.60 -18.71 19.95
CA ALA A 462 -14.94 -19.97 19.65
C ALA A 462 -15.80 -20.90 18.78
N GLU A 463 -17.08 -21.07 19.11
CA GLU A 463 -17.98 -21.95 18.36
C GLU A 463 -18.26 -21.42 16.94
N ALA A 464 -18.46 -20.11 16.79
CA ALA A 464 -18.66 -19.49 15.49
C ALA A 464 -17.42 -19.65 14.60
N SER A 465 -16.22 -19.37 15.12
CA SER A 465 -14.96 -19.57 14.40
C SER A 465 -14.72 -21.04 14.03
N ARG A 466 -15.05 -21.96 14.94
CA ARG A 466 -14.98 -23.41 14.71
C ARG A 466 -15.87 -23.84 13.54
N ARG A 467 -17.10 -23.34 13.47
CA ARG A 467 -18.07 -23.62 12.38
C ARG A 467 -17.72 -22.98 11.06
N ALA A 468 -17.07 -21.83 11.09
CA ALA A 468 -16.63 -21.11 9.89
C ALA A 468 -15.37 -21.70 9.26
N SER A 469 -14.63 -22.50 10.02
CA SER A 469 -13.42 -23.19 9.59
C SER A 469 -13.73 -24.44 8.75
N ASP A 470 -12.76 -24.86 7.95
CA ASP A 470 -12.80 -26.02 7.07
C ASP A 470 -11.40 -26.68 7.00
N LYS A 471 -11.26 -27.79 6.27
CA LYS A 471 -10.03 -28.59 6.14
C LYS A 471 -8.78 -27.76 5.81
N ASP A 472 -8.92 -26.79 4.91
CA ASP A 472 -7.82 -25.97 4.39
C ASP A 472 -8.02 -24.46 4.68
N PHE A 473 -8.95 -24.15 5.60
CA PHE A 473 -9.24 -22.78 6.03
C PHE A 473 -9.55 -22.72 7.54
N LEU A 474 -8.67 -22.11 8.32
CA LEU A 474 -8.85 -21.96 9.77
C LEU A 474 -9.21 -20.52 10.14
N VAL A 475 -10.27 -20.36 10.92
CA VAL A 475 -10.62 -19.09 11.58
C VAL A 475 -10.27 -19.22 13.06
N THR A 476 -9.37 -18.37 13.55
CA THR A 476 -8.96 -18.39 14.97
C THR A 476 -9.60 -17.22 15.75
N PRO A 477 -10.21 -17.48 16.92
CA PRO A 477 -10.83 -16.48 17.77
C PRO A 477 -9.78 -15.79 18.67
N TRP A 478 -8.78 -15.15 18.07
CA TRP A 478 -7.81 -14.34 18.79
C TRP A 478 -8.39 -12.95 19.08
N GLU A 479 -7.65 -12.13 19.84
CA GLU A 479 -8.19 -10.89 20.40
C GLU A 479 -7.17 -9.73 20.34
N GLU A 480 -7.68 -8.51 20.22
CA GLU A 480 -6.94 -7.26 20.48
C GLU A 480 -7.46 -6.61 21.78
N PRO A 481 -7.00 -7.06 22.96
CA PRO A 481 -7.65 -6.71 24.24
C PRO A 481 -7.39 -5.26 24.71
N SER A 482 -6.36 -4.58 24.20
CA SER A 482 -5.97 -3.20 24.56
C SER A 482 -5.90 -2.91 26.07
N ALA A 483 -5.18 -3.75 26.83
CA ALA A 483 -5.01 -3.58 28.28
C ALA A 483 -3.63 -4.02 28.79
N TYR A 484 -3.12 -3.35 29.83
CA TYR A 484 -1.95 -3.72 30.66
C TYR A 484 -0.54 -3.72 30.02
N PHE A 485 -0.39 -4.07 28.75
CA PHE A 485 0.94 -4.13 28.10
C PHE A 485 1.39 -2.83 27.45
N GLY A 486 0.50 -1.84 27.34
CA GLY A 486 0.75 -0.57 26.65
C GLY A 486 0.50 -0.70 25.15
N GLY A 487 -0.03 0.38 24.55
CA GLY A 487 -0.47 0.37 23.17
C GLY A 487 -1.57 -0.66 22.88
N HIS A 488 -1.86 -0.87 21.61
CA HIS A 488 -2.66 -2.02 21.18
C HIS A 488 -1.78 -3.20 20.80
N TYR A 489 -2.28 -4.41 21.03
CA TYR A 489 -1.59 -5.64 20.72
C TYR A 489 -2.57 -6.76 20.46
N ASN A 490 -2.13 -7.72 19.64
CA ASN A 490 -2.83 -8.97 19.43
C ASN A 490 -2.33 -10.03 20.39
N ILE A 491 -3.22 -10.83 20.96
CA ILE A 491 -2.92 -12.00 21.79
C ILE A 491 -3.39 -13.27 21.11
N LEU A 492 -2.51 -14.28 21.06
CA LEU A 492 -2.69 -15.52 20.32
C LEU A 492 -2.51 -16.70 21.25
N PHE A 493 -3.41 -17.68 21.17
CA PHE A 493 -3.37 -18.90 21.95
C PHE A 493 -3.39 -20.14 21.07
N PRO A 494 -2.80 -21.27 21.51
CA PRO A 494 -2.80 -22.53 20.75
C PRO A 494 -4.14 -23.26 20.82
N LYS A 495 -5.08 -22.75 21.61
CA LYS A 495 -6.43 -23.26 21.84
C LYS A 495 -7.29 -22.13 22.39
N ASN A 496 -8.59 -22.37 22.55
CA ASN A 496 -9.48 -21.41 23.23
C ASN A 496 -9.09 -21.26 24.70
N VAL A 497 -8.93 -20.02 25.15
CA VAL A 497 -8.63 -19.65 26.54
C VAL A 497 -9.71 -18.69 27.04
N TYR A 498 -10.35 -19.04 28.14
CA TYR A 498 -11.37 -18.20 28.76
C TYR A 498 -10.70 -17.23 29.74
N TRP A 499 -10.73 -15.95 29.41
CA TRP A 499 -10.11 -14.94 30.26
C TRP A 499 -10.84 -13.59 30.19
N SER A 500 -10.73 -12.83 31.28
CA SER A 500 -11.19 -11.44 31.35
C SER A 500 -10.01 -10.50 31.61
N LYS A 501 -10.06 -9.34 30.96
CA LYS A 501 -9.15 -8.21 31.23
C LYS A 501 -9.62 -7.34 32.40
N VAL A 502 -10.53 -7.85 33.23
CA VAL A 502 -11.01 -7.18 34.45
C VAL A 502 -10.98 -8.18 35.58
N ARG A 503 -10.27 -7.83 36.66
CA ARG A 503 -10.22 -8.59 37.91
C ARG A 503 -10.78 -7.77 39.04
N GLN A 504 -11.90 -8.20 39.62
CA GLN A 504 -12.54 -7.52 40.74
C GLN A 504 -11.72 -7.66 42.04
N ALA A 505 -11.94 -6.74 42.97
CA ALA A 505 -11.33 -6.81 44.29
C ALA A 505 -11.71 -8.13 44.99
N GLY A 506 -10.70 -8.89 45.45
CA GLY A 506 -10.89 -10.20 46.08
C GLY A 506 -11.10 -11.37 45.11
N GLN A 507 -11.25 -11.13 43.80
CA GLN A 507 -11.38 -12.19 42.81
C GLN A 507 -10.03 -12.91 42.62
N PRO A 508 -10.01 -14.27 42.61
CA PRO A 508 -8.78 -15.01 42.33
C PRO A 508 -8.29 -14.75 40.90
N PHE A 509 -6.98 -14.90 40.68
CA PHE A 509 -6.38 -14.76 39.34
C PHE A 509 -6.89 -15.85 38.38
N THR A 510 -7.11 -17.06 38.91
CA THR A 510 -7.62 -18.19 38.16
C THR A 510 -8.53 -19.03 39.04
N GLU A 511 -9.52 -19.65 38.43
CA GLU A 511 -10.44 -20.57 39.09
C GLU A 511 -10.91 -21.68 38.12
N LYS A 512 -11.54 -22.71 38.68
CA LYS A 512 -12.20 -23.77 37.92
C LYS A 512 -13.68 -23.45 37.82
N ASP A 513 -14.06 -22.85 36.70
CA ASP A 513 -15.45 -22.62 36.36
C ASP A 513 -16.11 -23.94 35.90
N PRO A 514 -17.33 -24.27 36.37
CA PRO A 514 -17.99 -25.53 36.03
C PRO A 514 -18.41 -25.65 34.55
N VAL A 515 -18.51 -24.53 33.83
CA VAL A 515 -18.92 -24.49 32.41
C VAL A 515 -17.70 -24.32 31.50
N TYR A 516 -16.75 -23.46 31.88
CA TYR A 516 -15.63 -23.04 31.02
C TYR A 516 -14.29 -23.70 31.37
N GLY A 517 -14.21 -24.44 32.48
CA GLY A 517 -12.98 -25.08 32.93
C GLY A 517 -12.04 -24.09 33.61
N THR A 518 -10.76 -24.05 33.23
CA THR A 518 -9.85 -23.01 33.75
C THR A 518 -10.24 -21.67 33.16
N VAL A 519 -10.49 -20.68 34.03
CA VAL A 519 -10.66 -19.28 33.62
C VAL A 519 -9.60 -18.40 34.27
N TYR A 520 -9.30 -17.28 33.63
CA TYR A 520 -8.34 -16.29 34.11
C TYR A 520 -8.98 -14.90 34.26
N HIS A 521 -8.67 -14.22 35.34
CA HIS A 521 -9.09 -12.85 35.62
C HIS A 521 -7.84 -12.00 35.77
N THR A 522 -7.54 -11.19 34.76
CA THR A 522 -6.32 -10.38 34.73
C THR A 522 -6.61 -8.96 35.21
N GLY A 523 -5.75 -8.45 36.10
CA GLY A 523 -5.84 -7.08 36.65
C GLY A 523 -4.58 -6.26 36.46
N SER A 524 -3.54 -6.83 35.84
CA SER A 524 -2.20 -6.26 35.76
C SER A 524 -1.38 -6.90 34.64
N THR A 525 -0.27 -6.25 34.28
CA THR A 525 0.77 -6.79 33.38
C THR A 525 1.26 -8.17 33.82
N ASP A 526 1.51 -8.36 35.11
CA ASP A 526 1.97 -9.64 35.68
C ASP A 526 0.92 -10.75 35.52
N ASP A 527 -0.36 -10.43 35.69
CA ASP A 527 -1.44 -11.41 35.52
C ASP A 527 -1.55 -11.84 34.05
N VAL A 528 -1.49 -10.92 33.09
CA VAL A 528 -1.51 -11.26 31.65
C VAL A 528 -0.29 -12.12 31.30
N GLN A 529 0.90 -11.76 31.80
CA GLN A 529 2.11 -12.55 31.55
C GLN A 529 2.01 -13.96 32.14
N LYS A 530 1.50 -14.12 33.38
CA LYS A 530 1.28 -15.44 34.00
C LYS A 530 0.30 -16.30 33.20
N MET A 531 -0.76 -15.69 32.66
CA MET A 531 -1.72 -16.39 31.81
C MET A 531 -1.07 -16.86 30.51
N LEU A 532 -0.32 -15.99 29.82
CA LEU A 532 0.42 -16.36 28.61
C LEU A 532 1.39 -17.51 28.86
N ASP A 533 2.08 -17.50 29.99
CA ASP A 533 3.01 -18.56 30.37
C ASP A 533 2.29 -19.88 30.68
N ALA A 534 1.15 -19.82 31.37
CA ALA A 534 0.34 -21.00 31.69
C ALA A 534 -0.31 -21.65 30.45
N GLU A 535 -0.74 -20.84 29.48
CA GLU A 535 -1.50 -21.30 28.31
C GLU A 535 -0.69 -21.37 27.02
N ASN A 536 0.62 -21.13 27.10
CA ASN A 536 1.53 -21.06 25.96
C ASN A 536 1.09 -20.03 24.89
N GLY A 537 0.51 -18.92 25.35
CA GLY A 537 0.11 -17.82 24.47
C GLY A 537 1.28 -16.94 24.05
N TYR A 538 1.08 -16.17 23.00
CA TYR A 538 2.02 -15.18 22.48
C TYR A 538 1.32 -13.86 22.19
N TRP A 539 2.08 -12.78 22.07
CA TRP A 539 1.51 -11.48 21.71
C TRP A 539 2.49 -10.61 20.91
N TYR A 540 1.96 -9.66 20.16
CA TYR A 540 2.73 -8.67 19.42
C TYR A 540 1.98 -7.33 19.32
N HIS A 541 2.70 -6.22 19.23
CA HIS A 541 2.07 -4.90 19.12
C HIS A 541 1.42 -4.73 17.74
N ALA A 542 0.14 -4.34 17.75
CA ALA A 542 -0.58 -3.94 16.56
C ALA A 542 -0.14 -2.55 16.10
N HIS A 543 -0.12 -2.32 14.78
CA HIS A 543 0.10 -1.00 14.15
C HIS A 543 1.11 -0.10 14.91
N PRO A 544 2.39 -0.52 15.01
CA PRO A 544 3.39 0.14 15.87
C PRO A 544 3.55 1.62 15.52
N ARG A 545 3.77 2.45 16.55
CA ARG A 545 4.05 3.89 16.43
C ARG A 545 2.95 4.73 15.75
N THR A 546 1.72 4.22 15.66
CA THR A 546 0.54 4.95 15.16
C THR A 546 -0.71 4.52 15.93
N LYS A 547 -1.86 5.18 15.67
CA LYS A 547 -3.17 4.88 16.30
C LYS A 547 -3.03 4.81 17.84
N GLY A 548 -3.70 3.85 18.47
CA GLY A 548 -3.61 3.54 19.89
C GLY A 548 -2.26 2.97 20.34
N THR A 549 -1.32 2.73 19.42
CA THR A 549 0.05 2.24 19.70
C THR A 549 1.11 3.34 19.48
N THR A 550 0.69 4.62 19.45
CA THR A 550 1.63 5.74 19.37
C THR A 550 2.58 5.74 20.58
N GLY A 551 3.89 5.79 20.33
CA GLY A 551 4.93 5.67 21.36
C GLY A 551 5.35 4.23 21.70
N TYR A 552 4.65 3.23 21.18
CA TYR A 552 4.93 1.82 21.45
C TYR A 552 5.50 1.11 20.21
N PRO A 553 6.44 0.16 20.38
CA PRO A 553 6.91 -0.38 21.67
C PRO A 553 8.07 0.41 22.30
N ASP A 554 8.48 1.54 21.70
CA ASP A 554 9.65 2.32 22.10
C ASP A 554 9.70 2.65 23.61
N LEU A 555 8.56 3.02 24.19
CA LEU A 555 8.43 3.35 25.62
C LEU A 555 8.64 2.18 26.58
N ILE A 556 8.60 0.95 26.06
CA ILE A 556 8.63 -0.27 26.86
C ILE A 556 9.62 -1.31 26.35
N PHE A 557 10.57 -0.95 25.48
CA PHE A 557 11.63 -1.86 25.04
C PHE A 557 12.45 -2.43 26.21
N ASP A 558 12.55 -1.71 27.33
CA ASP A 558 13.33 -2.11 28.49
C ASP A 558 12.59 -3.07 29.45
N LYS A 559 11.26 -3.19 29.32
CA LYS A 559 10.39 -3.88 30.29
C LYS A 559 10.51 -5.40 30.23
N ALA A 560 10.18 -6.06 31.34
CA ALA A 560 10.32 -7.51 31.46
C ALA A 560 9.39 -8.29 30.50
N TRP A 561 8.17 -7.81 30.27
CA TRP A 561 7.19 -8.48 29.40
C TRP A 561 7.49 -8.35 27.91
N THR A 562 8.23 -7.31 27.48
CA THR A 562 8.75 -7.18 26.10
C THR A 562 10.10 -7.87 25.94
N LYS A 563 10.92 -7.90 26.98
CA LYS A 563 12.10 -8.78 27.10
C LYS A 563 11.72 -10.21 27.49
N ASN A 564 10.75 -10.77 26.76
CA ASN A 564 10.22 -12.12 26.97
C ASN A 564 10.05 -12.83 25.63
N ASP A 565 10.21 -14.15 25.60
CA ASP A 565 9.97 -15.01 24.42
C ASP A 565 8.49 -15.13 24.05
N ARG A 566 7.56 -14.74 24.95
CA ARG A 566 6.13 -14.60 24.66
C ARG A 566 5.80 -13.39 23.79
N TYR A 567 6.63 -12.35 23.86
CA TYR A 567 6.50 -11.16 23.00
C TYR A 567 7.20 -11.41 21.67
N LEU A 568 6.43 -11.43 20.59
CA LEU A 568 6.92 -11.79 19.25
C LEU A 568 7.48 -10.60 18.48
N GLY A 569 7.05 -9.37 18.76
CA GLY A 569 7.50 -8.18 18.02
C GLY A 569 6.36 -7.24 17.65
N VAL A 570 6.32 -6.80 16.39
CA VAL A 570 5.36 -5.80 15.92
C VAL A 570 4.69 -6.21 14.62
N ALA A 571 3.57 -5.57 14.33
CA ALA A 571 2.81 -5.82 13.14
C ALA A 571 3.29 -5.03 11.91
N PHE A 572 3.08 -5.61 10.73
CA PHE A 572 3.28 -4.99 9.43
C PHE A 572 1.95 -4.82 8.72
N LYS A 573 1.48 -3.57 8.72
CA LYS A 573 0.44 -3.05 7.85
C LYS A 573 1.05 -1.91 7.02
N PRO A 574 1.33 -2.10 5.73
CA PRO A 574 2.12 -1.16 4.94
C PRO A 574 1.48 0.23 4.82
N GLY A 575 0.15 0.31 4.65
CA GLY A 575 -0.54 1.55 4.29
C GLY A 575 -0.73 2.60 5.41
N MET A 576 -0.34 2.35 6.66
CA MET A 576 -0.50 3.34 7.73
C MET A 576 0.67 4.33 7.73
N GLY A 577 0.38 5.64 7.67
CA GLY A 577 1.42 6.68 7.65
C GLY A 577 2.26 6.71 6.37
N MET A 578 1.68 6.34 5.23
CA MET A 578 2.37 6.23 3.93
C MET A 578 3.10 7.51 3.53
N ASP A 579 4.31 7.35 3.01
CA ASP A 579 5.17 8.40 2.47
C ASP A 579 5.83 7.88 1.18
N LEU A 580 5.54 8.49 0.03
CA LEU A 580 6.05 8.04 -1.27
C LEU A 580 7.53 8.39 -1.49
N SER A 581 8.18 9.00 -0.50
CA SER A 581 9.62 9.19 -0.50
C SER A 581 10.41 8.02 0.08
N GLU A 582 9.79 7.20 0.95
CA GLU A 582 10.40 6.01 1.53
C GLU A 582 10.73 4.97 0.46
N GLN A 583 11.80 4.20 0.68
CA GLN A 583 12.20 3.12 -0.23
C GLN A 583 11.52 1.80 0.12
N ARG A 584 11.04 1.66 1.35
CA ARG A 584 10.44 0.45 1.92
C ARG A 584 9.08 0.81 2.46
N LEU A 585 8.10 -0.07 2.24
CA LEU A 585 6.85 0.01 2.98
C LEU A 585 7.13 -0.16 4.48
N CYS A 586 6.57 0.72 5.31
CA CYS A 586 6.71 0.68 6.76
C CYS A 586 8.17 0.78 7.27
N GLU A 587 9.01 1.60 6.63
CA GLU A 587 10.43 1.73 6.97
C GLU A 587 10.64 2.13 8.44
N TRP A 588 9.99 3.22 8.87
CA TRP A 588 10.09 3.69 10.25
C TRP A 588 9.21 2.89 11.22
N ARG A 589 7.93 2.68 10.93
CA ARG A 589 7.02 2.08 11.93
C ARG A 589 7.36 0.62 12.26
N CYS A 590 7.76 -0.18 11.26
CA CYS A 590 7.94 -1.63 11.41
C CYS A 590 9.41 -2.03 11.49
N PHE A 591 10.18 -1.71 10.44
CA PHE A 591 11.57 -2.19 10.32
C PHE A 591 12.48 -1.53 11.35
N ASP A 592 12.47 -0.20 11.46
CA ASP A 592 13.30 0.50 12.46
C ASP A 592 12.97 0.06 13.91
N ALA A 593 11.69 -0.10 14.24
CA ALA A 593 11.28 -0.57 15.57
C ALA A 593 11.82 -1.98 15.87
N THR A 594 11.68 -2.90 14.92
CA THR A 594 12.12 -4.30 15.08
C THR A 594 13.64 -4.44 15.11
N ASP A 595 14.32 -3.76 14.19
CA ASP A 595 15.78 -3.78 14.12
C ASP A 595 16.38 -3.16 15.39
N THR A 596 15.79 -2.08 15.92
CA THR A 596 16.18 -1.47 17.20
C THR A 596 16.04 -2.45 18.36
N MET A 597 14.88 -3.12 18.49
CA MET A 597 14.67 -4.12 19.54
C MET A 597 15.69 -5.26 19.44
N ASN A 598 15.88 -5.83 18.25
CA ASN A 598 16.83 -6.93 18.06
C ASN A 598 18.27 -6.53 18.36
N ASN A 599 18.65 -5.29 18.04
CA ASN A 599 19.96 -4.79 18.40
C ASN A 599 20.10 -4.61 19.92
N GLN A 600 19.09 -4.08 20.61
CA GLN A 600 19.10 -3.97 22.08
C GLN A 600 19.11 -5.36 22.76
N TYR A 601 18.47 -6.36 22.16
CA TYR A 601 18.30 -7.70 22.75
C TYR A 601 19.37 -8.70 22.32
N ALA A 602 20.34 -8.28 21.52
CA ALA A 602 21.37 -9.14 20.92
C ALA A 602 22.12 -10.05 21.91
N SER A 603 22.25 -9.65 23.18
CA SER A 603 22.94 -10.42 24.24
C SER A 603 22.01 -10.98 25.32
N SER A 604 20.69 -10.88 25.13
CA SER A 604 19.69 -11.25 26.16
C SER A 604 19.43 -12.75 26.29
N GLY A 605 19.80 -13.55 25.29
CA GLY A 605 19.42 -14.96 25.19
C GLY A 605 17.97 -15.19 24.73
N LEU A 606 17.20 -14.12 24.49
CA LEU A 606 15.86 -14.19 23.91
C LEU A 606 15.92 -14.54 22.43
N ARG A 607 14.80 -15.00 21.87
CA ARG A 607 14.59 -15.09 20.42
C ARG A 607 14.49 -13.70 19.78
N PRO A 608 14.78 -13.58 18.47
CA PRO A 608 14.58 -12.33 17.76
C PRO A 608 13.11 -11.89 17.84
N LYS A 609 12.89 -10.58 17.72
CA LYS A 609 11.60 -9.98 17.49
C LYS A 609 11.35 -9.89 16.00
N TYR A 610 10.08 -10.05 15.64
CA TYR A 610 9.61 -10.31 14.30
C TYR A 610 8.64 -9.23 13.83
N ILE A 611 8.46 -9.20 12.52
CA ILE A 611 7.52 -8.34 11.82
C ILE A 611 6.42 -9.26 11.27
N ILE A 612 5.20 -9.13 11.78
CA ILE A 612 4.08 -10.04 11.50
C ILE A 612 3.04 -9.32 10.64
N ALA A 613 2.70 -9.85 9.47
CA ALA A 613 1.68 -9.26 8.62
C ALA A 613 0.31 -9.24 9.32
N ASP A 614 -0.31 -8.07 9.39
CA ASP A 614 -1.62 -7.84 9.99
C ASP A 614 -2.42 -6.81 9.18
N ILE A 615 -3.71 -6.65 9.52
CA ILE A 615 -4.59 -5.78 8.76
C ILE A 615 -5.22 -4.61 9.52
N ASP A 616 -5.71 -4.82 10.75
CA ASP A 616 -6.47 -3.84 11.55
C ASP A 616 -7.60 -3.17 10.75
N THR A 617 -8.53 -3.98 10.25
CA THR A 617 -9.66 -3.49 9.43
C THR A 617 -10.95 -4.23 9.75
N TYR A 618 -12.06 -3.60 9.38
CA TYR A 618 -13.42 -4.05 9.67
C TYR A 618 -14.01 -4.82 8.48
N GLN A 619 -15.33 -4.89 8.38
CA GLN A 619 -16.11 -5.64 7.38
C GLN A 619 -15.49 -5.73 5.97
N LYS A 620 -15.72 -6.86 5.31
CA LYS A 620 -15.18 -7.22 4.00
C LYS A 620 -16.29 -7.74 3.10
N GLY A 621 -16.30 -7.29 1.85
CA GLY A 621 -17.15 -7.79 0.80
C GLY A 621 -16.37 -8.24 -0.44
N PRO A 622 -16.95 -9.09 -1.30
CA PRO A 622 -16.36 -9.44 -2.60
C PRO A 622 -16.21 -8.22 -3.54
N GLU A 623 -16.94 -7.13 -3.31
CA GLU A 623 -16.87 -5.88 -4.04
C GLU A 623 -15.74 -4.94 -3.60
N ASP A 624 -15.10 -5.23 -2.46
CA ASP A 624 -14.06 -4.39 -1.86
C ASP A 624 -12.69 -4.60 -2.53
N ASP A 625 -11.80 -3.64 -2.34
CA ASP A 625 -10.44 -3.65 -2.89
C ASP A 625 -9.43 -4.25 -1.89
N LEU A 626 -9.60 -5.55 -1.63
CA LEU A 626 -8.90 -6.22 -0.54
C LEU A 626 -7.40 -6.39 -0.79
N TYR A 627 -7.01 -7.04 -1.90
CA TYR A 627 -5.62 -7.42 -2.17
C TYR A 627 -4.62 -6.27 -1.97
N ALA A 628 -4.93 -5.09 -2.51
CA ALA A 628 -4.09 -3.88 -2.42
C ALA A 628 -3.74 -3.49 -0.97
N ASN A 629 -4.60 -3.81 -0.01
CA ASN A 629 -4.46 -3.44 1.39
C ASN A 629 -3.91 -4.57 2.28
N PHE A 630 -3.79 -5.80 1.77
CA PHE A 630 -3.44 -6.98 2.57
C PHE A 630 -1.95 -7.32 2.43
N PRO A 631 -1.17 -7.29 3.51
CA PRO A 631 0.06 -8.07 3.58
C PRO A 631 -0.26 -9.49 4.04
N VAL A 632 0.59 -10.46 3.72
CA VAL A 632 0.39 -11.89 4.07
C VAL A 632 1.61 -12.51 4.71
N ASN A 633 1.39 -13.35 5.72
CA ASN A 633 2.42 -14.24 6.28
C ASN A 633 2.37 -15.58 5.55
N TYR A 634 3.51 -16.08 5.08
CA TYR A 634 3.66 -17.45 4.62
C TYR A 634 4.32 -18.25 5.74
N LEU A 635 3.52 -18.99 6.50
CA LEU A 635 3.98 -19.82 7.62
C LEU A 635 4.51 -21.15 7.11
N LYS A 636 5.69 -21.55 7.56
CA LYS A 636 6.27 -22.84 7.19
C LYS A 636 5.63 -23.98 8.00
N ILE A 637 4.47 -24.44 7.54
CA ILE A 637 3.73 -25.56 8.13
C ILE A 637 3.18 -26.47 7.02
N ASP A 638 3.16 -27.78 7.27
CA ASP A 638 2.78 -28.77 6.25
C ASP A 638 1.29 -28.71 5.89
N ARG A 639 0.44 -28.43 6.88
CA ARG A 639 -1.02 -28.37 6.74
C ARG A 639 -1.63 -27.31 7.64
N VAL A 640 -2.83 -26.87 7.27
CA VAL A 640 -3.69 -26.06 8.14
C VAL A 640 -4.18 -26.94 9.30
N PRO A 641 -4.01 -26.54 10.56
CA PRO A 641 -4.64 -27.25 11.68
C PRO A 641 -6.17 -27.22 11.55
N GLY A 642 -6.83 -28.31 11.93
CA GLY A 642 -8.29 -28.34 12.02
C GLY A 642 -8.80 -27.45 13.16
N PRO A 643 -10.08 -27.07 13.16
CA PRO A 643 -10.64 -26.16 14.16
C PRO A 643 -10.68 -26.74 15.58
N ASP A 644 -10.74 -28.07 15.72
CA ASP A 644 -10.67 -28.78 17.01
C ASP A 644 -9.24 -29.20 17.40
N ALA A 645 -8.26 -28.93 16.53
CA ALA A 645 -6.86 -29.28 16.77
C ALA A 645 -6.17 -28.24 17.65
N ASP A 646 -5.03 -28.63 18.21
CA ASP A 646 -4.09 -27.70 18.83
C ASP A 646 -3.38 -26.86 17.73
N TRP A 647 -3.42 -25.54 17.87
CA TRP A 647 -2.85 -24.57 16.93
C TRP A 647 -1.39 -24.20 17.25
N SER A 648 -0.72 -24.93 18.16
CA SER A 648 0.71 -24.76 18.44
C SER A 648 1.59 -24.81 17.19
N PRO A 649 1.30 -25.56 16.11
CA PRO A 649 2.10 -25.47 14.88
C PRO A 649 2.14 -24.06 14.29
N VAL A 650 1.03 -23.33 14.33
CA VAL A 650 0.94 -21.93 13.84
C VAL A 650 1.74 -21.01 14.75
N LEU A 651 1.51 -21.10 16.07
CA LEU A 651 2.20 -20.28 17.07
C LEU A 651 3.70 -20.57 17.13
N ALA A 652 4.11 -21.83 16.95
CA ALA A 652 5.51 -22.24 16.90
C ALA A 652 6.21 -21.66 15.68
N ALA A 653 5.58 -21.68 14.51
CA ALA A 653 6.13 -21.07 13.30
C ALA A 653 6.37 -19.56 13.51
N LEU A 654 5.38 -18.85 14.09
CA LEU A 654 5.52 -17.43 14.44
C LEU A 654 6.64 -17.18 15.47
N ARG A 655 6.66 -17.96 16.56
CA ARG A 655 7.66 -17.84 17.63
C ARG A 655 9.09 -18.19 17.17
N ASN A 656 9.22 -19.08 16.19
CA ASN A 656 10.53 -19.48 15.68
C ASN A 656 11.01 -18.59 14.52
N GLY A 657 10.18 -17.67 14.03
CA GLY A 657 10.48 -16.89 12.84
C GLY A 657 10.47 -17.75 11.55
N GLU A 658 9.76 -18.88 11.56
CA GLU A 658 9.66 -19.82 10.44
C GLU A 658 8.58 -19.38 9.45
N PHE A 659 8.67 -18.13 9.00
CA PHE A 659 7.76 -17.54 8.03
C PHE A 659 8.44 -16.40 7.28
N PHE A 660 7.87 -16.00 6.15
CA PHE A 660 8.21 -14.75 5.48
C PHE A 660 6.94 -13.94 5.28
N VAL A 661 7.09 -12.63 5.14
CA VAL A 661 5.98 -11.70 4.86
C VAL A 661 6.13 -11.20 3.44
N SER A 662 5.01 -11.05 2.75
CA SER A 662 4.94 -10.49 1.40
C SER A 662 3.70 -9.62 1.23
N THR A 663 3.75 -8.69 0.29
CA THR A 663 2.56 -8.02 -0.25
C THR A 663 1.87 -8.83 -1.36
N GLY A 664 2.51 -9.89 -1.87
CA GLY A 664 1.94 -10.86 -2.82
C GLY A 664 2.79 -11.07 -4.07
N GLU A 665 3.49 -10.03 -4.53
CA GLU A 665 4.25 -10.03 -5.79
C GLU A 665 5.59 -10.75 -5.70
N ILE A 666 6.15 -10.83 -4.49
CA ILE A 666 7.47 -11.42 -4.22
C ILE A 666 7.27 -12.65 -3.34
N LEU A 667 7.70 -13.82 -3.80
CA LEU A 667 7.59 -15.08 -3.06
C LEU A 667 8.98 -15.61 -2.72
N ILE A 668 9.27 -15.76 -1.43
CA ILE A 668 10.53 -16.35 -0.95
C ILE A 668 10.30 -17.83 -0.70
N LYS A 669 10.68 -18.67 -1.67
CA LYS A 669 10.44 -20.12 -1.63
C LYS A 669 11.36 -20.84 -0.66
N SER A 670 12.56 -20.31 -0.44
CA SER A 670 13.52 -20.84 0.50
C SER A 670 14.42 -19.72 1.03
N TYR A 671 14.90 -19.86 2.26
CA TYR A 671 15.87 -18.96 2.86
C TYR A 671 16.73 -19.69 3.89
N LYS A 672 18.04 -19.48 3.86
CA LYS A 672 19.00 -19.98 4.84
C LYS A 672 20.18 -19.01 5.01
N VAL A 673 20.77 -19.03 6.21
CA VAL A 673 22.13 -18.52 6.44
C VAL A 673 23.08 -19.71 6.44
N GLU A 674 23.92 -19.80 5.42
CA GLU A 674 24.84 -20.91 5.19
C GLU A 674 26.27 -20.57 5.62
N GLY A 675 27.07 -21.62 5.84
CA GLY A 675 28.47 -21.51 6.28
C GLY A 675 28.66 -21.54 7.80
N ALA A 676 29.92 -21.63 8.22
CA ALA A 676 30.35 -21.66 9.63
C ALA A 676 31.40 -20.58 9.89
N GLY A 677 31.54 -20.18 11.16
CA GLY A 677 32.44 -19.09 11.54
C GLY A 677 31.94 -17.73 11.04
N ASN A 678 32.90 -16.87 10.67
CA ASN A 678 32.64 -15.47 10.33
C ASN A 678 32.36 -15.23 8.84
N GLN A 679 32.64 -16.17 7.94
CA GLN A 679 32.31 -16.00 6.52
C GLN A 679 31.07 -16.84 6.23
N ARG A 680 29.95 -16.15 5.97
CA ARG A 680 28.64 -16.79 5.77
C ARG A 680 27.99 -16.29 4.50
N THR A 681 26.94 -16.97 4.08
CA THR A 681 26.19 -16.64 2.86
C THR A 681 24.70 -16.65 3.15
N ILE A 682 24.00 -15.60 2.70
CA ILE A 682 22.53 -15.61 2.62
C ILE A 682 22.17 -16.33 1.32
N ALA A 683 21.47 -17.45 1.45
CA ALA A 683 20.93 -18.23 0.33
C ALA A 683 19.40 -18.11 0.30
N ALA A 684 18.83 -17.63 -0.80
CA ALA A 684 17.38 -17.48 -0.95
C ALA A 684 16.89 -17.74 -2.38
N ASP A 685 15.84 -18.55 -2.52
CA ASP A 685 15.14 -18.74 -3.79
C ASP A 685 13.93 -17.81 -3.84
N VAL A 686 13.90 -16.90 -4.81
CA VAL A 686 12.90 -15.83 -4.88
C VAL A 686 12.26 -15.81 -6.26
N ASP A 687 10.93 -15.73 -6.29
CA ASP A 687 10.13 -15.41 -7.47
C ASP A 687 9.54 -14.01 -7.33
N TRP A 688 9.33 -13.32 -8.46
CA TRP A 688 8.70 -12.01 -8.46
C TRP A 688 7.93 -11.72 -9.75
N THR A 689 6.99 -10.77 -9.71
CA THR A 689 6.19 -10.35 -10.87
C THR A 689 6.64 -9.03 -11.49
N PHE A 690 6.91 -7.98 -10.70
CA PHE A 690 7.44 -6.71 -11.19
C PHE A 690 8.97 -6.74 -11.30
N PRO A 691 9.59 -5.95 -12.19
CA PRO A 691 11.05 -5.82 -12.22
C PRO A 691 11.62 -5.49 -10.84
N LEU A 692 12.70 -6.14 -10.42
CA LEU A 692 13.25 -5.90 -9.09
C LEU A 692 13.99 -4.55 -9.03
N SER A 693 13.93 -3.90 -7.86
CA SER A 693 14.67 -2.68 -7.58
C SER A 693 15.97 -3.00 -6.84
N PHE A 694 15.87 -3.63 -5.66
CA PHE A 694 17.03 -4.04 -4.89
C PHE A 694 16.71 -5.22 -3.97
N VAL A 695 17.76 -5.92 -3.56
CA VAL A 695 17.73 -6.82 -2.41
C VAL A 695 18.60 -6.25 -1.31
N GLU A 696 18.28 -6.52 -0.06
CA GLU A 696 19.04 -6.02 1.07
C GLU A 696 19.29 -7.09 2.13
N VAL A 697 20.47 -6.97 2.74
CA VAL A 697 20.85 -7.72 3.94
C VAL A 697 21.07 -6.69 5.04
N VAL A 698 20.37 -6.85 6.17
CA VAL A 698 20.44 -5.94 7.32
C VAL A 698 20.93 -6.73 8.53
N TRP A 699 21.85 -6.19 9.31
CA TRP A 699 22.41 -6.84 10.49
C TRP A 699 22.67 -5.85 11.61
N GLY A 700 22.81 -6.38 12.83
CA GLY A 700 23.23 -5.60 13.98
C GLY A 700 24.27 -6.32 14.83
N ASP A 701 25.08 -5.55 15.56
CA ASP A 701 26.16 -6.05 16.44
C ASP A 701 25.87 -5.87 17.94
N GLY A 702 24.67 -5.39 18.28
CA GLY A 702 24.26 -5.01 19.63
C GLY A 702 24.43 -3.51 19.94
N LYS A 703 25.06 -2.75 19.04
CA LYS A 703 25.33 -1.31 19.21
C LYS A 703 24.93 -0.50 17.99
N LYS A 704 25.20 -1.02 16.79
CA LYS A 704 24.88 -0.41 15.50
C LYS A 704 24.09 -1.39 14.63
N ILE A 705 23.29 -0.81 13.75
CA ILE A 705 22.54 -1.52 12.72
C ILE A 705 23.11 -1.02 11.39
N ASP A 706 23.55 -1.95 10.56
CA ASP A 706 24.13 -1.69 9.26
C ASP A 706 23.41 -2.53 8.20
N ARG A 707 23.61 -2.17 6.94
CA ARG A 707 22.98 -2.86 5.81
C ARG A 707 23.86 -2.86 4.57
N GLN A 708 23.61 -3.84 3.72
CA GLN A 708 24.07 -3.89 2.35
C GLN A 708 22.84 -3.86 1.43
N ILE A 709 22.78 -2.86 0.55
CA ILE A 709 21.79 -2.77 -0.51
C ILE A 709 22.46 -3.19 -1.81
N ILE A 710 21.87 -4.16 -2.50
CA ILE A 710 22.37 -4.72 -3.74
C ILE A 710 21.36 -4.37 -4.84
N PRO A 711 21.72 -3.54 -5.82
CA PRO A 711 20.86 -3.25 -6.95
C PRO A 711 20.44 -4.53 -7.67
N ALA A 712 19.16 -4.63 -7.97
CA ALA A 712 18.55 -5.73 -8.70
C ALA A 712 17.87 -5.25 -9.99
N THR A 713 18.15 -4.02 -10.42
CA THR A 713 17.54 -3.33 -11.56
C THR A 713 17.76 -4.03 -12.91
N GLU A 714 18.73 -4.95 -13.00
CA GLU A 714 18.96 -5.81 -14.17
C GLU A 714 17.96 -6.98 -14.29
N LEU A 715 17.21 -7.28 -13.24
CA LEU A 715 16.30 -8.43 -13.20
C LEU A 715 14.92 -8.06 -13.76
N ALA A 716 14.61 -8.64 -14.92
CA ALA A 716 13.35 -8.51 -15.64
C ALA A 716 12.13 -9.01 -14.82
N PRO A 717 10.89 -8.59 -15.15
CA PRO A 717 9.68 -9.05 -14.45
C PRO A 717 9.43 -10.54 -14.67
N PHE A 718 8.52 -11.12 -13.87
CA PHE A 718 8.12 -12.53 -13.94
C PHE A 718 9.32 -13.50 -13.86
N GLY A 719 10.27 -13.17 -12.98
CA GLY A 719 11.53 -13.88 -12.86
C GLY A 719 11.60 -14.77 -11.62
N THR A 720 12.61 -15.64 -11.62
CA THR A 720 13.03 -16.43 -10.46
C THR A 720 14.54 -16.40 -10.37
N LYS A 721 15.10 -16.38 -9.15
CA LYS A 721 16.54 -16.37 -8.93
C LYS A 721 16.90 -16.97 -7.58
N HIS A 722 17.99 -17.74 -7.59
CA HIS A 722 18.74 -18.08 -6.39
C HIS A 722 19.73 -16.95 -6.08
N PHE A 723 19.52 -16.26 -4.95
CA PHE A 723 20.44 -15.28 -4.40
C PHE A 723 21.42 -15.97 -3.46
N ALA A 724 22.73 -15.78 -3.70
CA ALA A 724 23.80 -16.21 -2.82
C ALA A 724 24.67 -14.99 -2.48
N ILE A 725 24.41 -14.38 -1.32
CA ILE A 725 25.03 -13.11 -0.91
C ILE A 725 26.03 -13.37 0.22
N PRO A 726 27.35 -13.31 -0.04
CA PRO A 726 28.34 -13.48 1.01
C PRO A 726 28.34 -12.26 1.95
N PHE A 727 28.53 -12.51 3.24
CA PHE A 727 28.72 -11.46 4.23
C PHE A 727 29.66 -11.92 5.35
N ASP A 728 30.40 -10.96 5.90
CA ASP A 728 31.24 -11.18 7.09
C ASP A 728 30.39 -11.08 8.34
N ALA A 729 30.15 -12.20 9.04
CA ALA A 729 29.45 -12.30 10.31
C ALA A 729 30.30 -11.86 11.53
N THR A 730 31.55 -11.42 11.37
CA THR A 730 32.40 -10.95 12.48
C THR A 730 31.70 -9.88 13.30
N GLY A 731 31.57 -10.13 14.61
CA GLY A 731 30.95 -9.21 15.57
C GLY A 731 29.43 -9.09 15.49
N LYS A 732 28.78 -9.62 14.44
CA LYS A 732 27.34 -9.47 14.21
C LYS A 732 26.54 -10.43 15.07
N ALA A 733 25.44 -9.95 15.61
CA ALA A 733 24.53 -10.71 16.46
C ALA A 733 23.37 -11.30 15.67
N TRP A 734 22.78 -10.54 14.74
CA TRP A 734 21.64 -10.98 13.93
C TRP A 734 21.75 -10.51 12.48
N VAL A 735 20.98 -11.15 11.59
CA VAL A 735 20.84 -10.76 10.19
C VAL A 735 19.40 -11.00 9.71
N ARG A 736 18.92 -10.21 8.74
CA ARG A 736 17.69 -10.43 7.97
C ARG A 736 17.88 -10.10 6.49
N PHE A 737 16.97 -10.59 5.65
CA PHE A 737 16.98 -10.38 4.20
C PHE A 737 15.63 -9.88 3.70
N ALA A 738 15.64 -8.97 2.72
CA ALA A 738 14.45 -8.45 2.07
C ALA A 738 14.68 -8.18 0.57
N VAL A 739 13.61 -8.22 -0.19
CA VAL A 739 13.55 -7.98 -1.64
C VAL A 739 12.48 -6.94 -1.90
N TRP A 740 12.78 -5.97 -2.76
CA TRP A 740 11.89 -4.88 -3.12
C TRP A 740 11.84 -4.70 -4.64
N ASP A 741 10.65 -4.55 -5.19
CA ASP A 741 10.44 -4.37 -6.62
C ASP A 741 10.27 -2.90 -7.03
N SER A 742 10.15 -2.67 -8.34
CA SER A 742 10.01 -1.32 -8.89
C SER A 742 8.72 -0.61 -8.50
N ALA A 743 7.66 -1.34 -8.11
CA ALA A 743 6.39 -0.77 -7.65
C ALA A 743 6.37 -0.48 -6.14
N GLY A 744 7.46 -0.84 -5.42
CA GLY A 744 7.61 -0.67 -3.99
C GLY A 744 7.01 -1.83 -3.18
N ASN A 745 6.67 -2.93 -3.85
CA ASN A 745 6.18 -4.14 -3.19
C ASN A 745 7.36 -4.88 -2.55
N GLY A 746 7.09 -5.62 -1.48
CA GLY A 746 8.12 -6.17 -0.62
C GLY A 746 7.88 -7.62 -0.24
N GLY A 747 8.96 -8.40 -0.20
CA GLY A 747 9.01 -9.73 0.42
C GLY A 747 10.22 -9.83 1.34
N PHE A 748 10.05 -10.28 2.58
CA PHE A 748 11.12 -10.33 3.56
C PHE A 748 11.00 -11.50 4.54
N VAL A 749 12.16 -11.98 5.00
CA VAL A 749 12.26 -13.02 6.02
C VAL A 749 12.54 -12.41 7.39
N GLN A 750 12.24 -13.18 8.43
CA GLN A 750 12.45 -12.75 9.80
C GLN A 750 13.93 -12.72 10.20
N PRO A 751 14.33 -11.84 11.13
CA PRO A 751 15.67 -11.83 11.70
C PRO A 751 16.08 -13.17 12.31
N VAL A 752 17.35 -13.55 12.14
CA VAL A 752 17.95 -14.74 12.76
C VAL A 752 19.20 -14.38 13.55
N TRP A 753 19.41 -15.04 14.70
CA TRP A 753 20.66 -14.91 15.45
C TRP A 753 21.81 -15.64 14.74
N LEU A 754 22.97 -15.00 14.65
CA LEU A 754 24.18 -15.55 14.03
C LEU A 754 25.00 -16.41 15.00
N LYS A 755 24.88 -16.14 16.30
CA LYS A 755 25.44 -16.98 17.36
C LYS A 755 24.30 -17.77 17.98
N PRO A 756 24.42 -19.11 18.11
CA PRO A 756 23.42 -19.88 18.83
C PRO A 756 23.27 -19.30 20.24
N VAL A 757 22.04 -19.10 20.69
CA VAL A 757 21.78 -18.93 22.12
C VAL A 757 22.23 -20.24 22.76
N THR A 758 23.27 -20.21 23.60
CA THR A 758 23.59 -21.32 24.48
C THR A 758 22.35 -21.53 25.34
N THR A 759 21.52 -22.52 24.99
CA THR A 759 20.51 -23.04 25.89
C THR A 759 21.25 -23.61 27.09
N THR A 760 21.32 -22.84 28.17
CA THR A 760 21.60 -23.39 29.48
C THR A 760 20.43 -24.30 29.78
N THR A 761 20.60 -25.59 29.48
CA THR A 761 19.79 -26.65 30.07
C THR A 761 19.99 -26.55 31.57
N SER A 762 19.07 -25.87 32.26
CA SER A 762 18.91 -26.04 33.70
C SER A 762 18.38 -27.46 33.94
N ALA A 763 19.29 -28.43 33.90
CA ALA A 763 19.11 -29.67 34.61
C ALA A 763 19.15 -29.34 36.11
N GLY A 764 18.02 -29.47 36.81
CA GLY A 764 18.02 -29.21 38.25
C GLY A 764 16.66 -29.14 38.93
N ARG A 765 16.02 -30.32 39.07
CA ARG A 765 15.00 -30.73 40.06
C ARG A 765 13.63 -30.07 40.06
#